data_AF-A0A9P6GCD3-F1
#
_entry.id   AF-A0A9P6GCD3-F1
#
_cell.length_a   1.000
_cell.length_b   1.000
_cell.length_c   1.000
_cell.angle_alpha   90.00
_cell.angle_beta   90.00
_cell.angle_gamma   90.00
#
_symmetry.space_group_name_H-M   'P 1'
#
loop_
_entity.id
_entity.type
_entity.pdbx_description
1 polymer ?
#
loop_
_entity_poly.entity_id
_entity_poly.type
_entity_poly.pdbx_seq_one_letter_code
_entity_poly.pdbx_strand_id
1 'polypeptide(L)'
;MEMQLAHARSPSPTLDTMPFYPPSWVPKLPFDPPNSISIADFIFDENYGRHPLGYSRPMFTCGITGKEYSTLEVKERVDYLARGLAKEFGWRPNEGSEWDKVIGVFSVNTLDTVPLAWATHRLGGIQTPANAAYSAAELEYQLKNAGAKCLFTCVPLLETAKMAAKKCGIPNNRIYILEVPKELTGGKGTPAGMKTVDDLIRQGAKLDRLEPLNLAPGEGAKKTAFLCYSSGTSGLAKGVMISHRNVIANTMQITAYDGPTRKKLQQPGTQSDYTENGLGLLPMSHIYSLIVICHVSAYRGDGVIVLPKFEFAQMLGSIQKFKINSLYLVPPIIILMAKDKSTREKFDLSSVWAIFTGAAPLGKETANELQAIYPDWKIRQGYGLTETCTVVCSTSPQDIWFGSSGSLLPGIECKIVTMEGEEVTGYDQPGELLVKSPAVVLGYLNNNKANKETFQDGYMRTGDEAVIRKAPSGNEHVFIVDRIKELIKVKGHQVAPAELEAHLLTHPAVNDCAVIQIPDDKSGEVPKAFVVKSASVSGEESDDIVARFIQKHVEEHKAPYKWITGGIEFIDVIPKSPSGKILRRMLRDKEKEKRRQTSSKLCHMTSLLSISVTSAECPPLESGGAQAAEAKSSLRLCLRFLPPSSDLPFHFCSLIPKTSYDMAHPDPNAPHHEDEDVHEENEMLDADEADEEIVDDGDVPMDSDDEGEGQEIQMTINLQNDSAAHFDKHTDSIFCIAQHPVHANIVATGGGDDVGYVVDTNSAPAASQPNGQPQEREGLKEQFKLEGHKDSINAIIFSEPKGQFVATAGLDGKVRVWQGVPDGTKWKFLAEAQEVEEINWLIANPSPNHPNVVALGANDGSVWVYQLTTDKGSELQVLQAYYLHTETCTAGAWSPDGNLLATVSEDSSLYVWDVFGEAAAQGLTSSTNSQAVVGLTGVDERFRVEGGLYTVAIAPSGTFLTVGGPEGHVRVVGLPRLSAIPEADTSSGGQGASAKAGGGKQAAAKGGASSAGQTGQILASLQAGTDNVETLSYSSPPLTLLAAGNVDGSITLFDTAHRFAIRRRIEDAHSDDDFPHAVVKVEFLRKEGAGAWILTSAGYDGTLKRWDARGGTAAAAKGLIGEWKGHRGGGEGGGIMGFVQGGDGSNVVTAGDDGVALVFSTPVP
;
A
#
# COMPACT_ATOMS: atom_id res chain seq x y z
N MET A 1 -0.76 -74.42 7.35
CA MET A 1 -1.68 -74.01 6.28
C MET A 1 -2.05 -72.57 6.62
N GLU A 2 -1.21 -71.64 6.15
CA GLU A 2 -1.39 -70.96 4.85
C GLU A 2 -2.56 -69.97 4.97
N MET A 3 -2.38 -68.66 4.77
CA MET A 3 -1.52 -68.06 3.75
C MET A 3 -0.74 -66.83 4.24
N GLN A 4 0.34 -66.50 3.53
CA GLN A 4 1.29 -65.41 3.80
C GLN A 4 1.16 -64.29 2.74
N LEU A 5 1.67 -63.09 3.08
CA LEU A 5 2.35 -62.13 2.18
C LEU A 5 1.63 -61.59 0.91
N ALA A 6 1.15 -60.34 1.00
CA ALA A 6 1.23 -59.30 -0.05
C ALA A 6 0.69 -57.97 0.52
N HIS A 7 1.24 -56.77 0.28
CA HIS A 7 2.47 -56.36 -0.41
C HIS A 7 3.05 -55.14 0.35
N ALA A 8 4.34 -55.17 0.67
CA ALA A 8 5.07 -53.93 0.91
C ALA A 8 5.45 -53.33 -0.45
N ARG A 9 4.88 -52.18 -0.82
CA ARG A 9 5.45 -51.34 -1.88
C ARG A 9 6.27 -50.24 -1.21
N SER A 10 7.59 -50.42 -1.21
CA SER A 10 8.50 -49.28 -1.15
C SER A 10 8.17 -48.35 -2.33
N PRO A 11 8.04 -47.03 -2.14
CA PRO A 11 8.13 -46.12 -3.26
C PRO A 11 9.52 -46.32 -3.89
N SER A 12 9.56 -46.63 -5.18
CA SER A 12 10.78 -46.45 -5.97
C SER A 12 11.15 -44.97 -5.91
N PRO A 13 12.42 -44.61 -5.66
CA PRO A 13 12.82 -43.21 -5.74
C PRO A 13 12.72 -42.77 -7.21
N THR A 14 11.63 -42.09 -7.53
CA THR A 14 11.71 -40.87 -8.33
C THR A 14 12.76 -39.95 -7.69
N LEU A 15 13.32 -39.02 -8.46
CA LEU A 15 14.33 -38.06 -7.99
C LEU A 15 13.65 -37.00 -7.10
N ASP A 16 13.12 -37.44 -5.96
CA ASP A 16 12.36 -36.64 -5.01
C ASP A 16 13.32 -35.74 -4.24
N THR A 17 13.22 -34.44 -4.49
CA THR A 17 13.92 -33.39 -3.77
C THR A 17 13.55 -33.45 -2.29
N MET A 18 14.53 -33.71 -1.42
CA MET A 18 14.27 -33.92 0.00
C MET A 18 14.01 -32.58 0.73
N PRO A 19 12.84 -32.38 1.37
CA PRO A 19 12.62 -31.25 2.26
C PRO A 19 13.42 -31.42 3.56
N PHE A 20 13.70 -30.29 4.22
CA PHE A 20 14.36 -30.25 5.52
C PHE A 20 13.39 -30.57 6.65
N TYR A 21 13.85 -31.41 7.57
CA TYR A 21 13.09 -31.91 8.72
C TYR A 21 13.74 -31.50 10.06
N PRO A 22 13.04 -31.66 11.20
CA PRO A 22 13.63 -31.41 12.51
C PRO A 22 14.76 -32.40 12.79
N PRO A 23 15.92 -31.96 13.31
CA PRO A 23 17.04 -32.84 13.64
C PRO A 23 16.64 -34.00 14.54
N SER A 24 17.34 -35.13 14.43
CA SER A 24 17.00 -36.37 15.15
C SER A 24 17.01 -36.28 16.69
N TRP A 25 17.61 -35.23 17.26
CA TRP A 25 17.54 -34.95 18.70
C TRP A 25 16.22 -34.29 19.14
N VAL A 26 15.50 -33.66 18.21
CA VAL A 26 14.22 -32.98 18.47
C VAL A 26 13.15 -34.03 18.80
N PRO A 27 12.47 -33.95 19.96
CA PRO A 27 11.45 -34.93 20.33
C PRO A 27 10.29 -34.95 19.34
N LYS A 28 9.74 -36.13 19.07
CA LYS A 28 8.45 -36.24 18.34
C LYS A 28 7.31 -35.69 19.22
N LEU A 29 6.23 -35.24 18.58
CA LEU A 29 4.99 -34.93 19.29
C LEU A 29 4.46 -36.18 20.02
N PRO A 30 3.88 -36.03 21.23
CA PRO A 30 3.38 -37.18 22.01
C PRO A 30 2.13 -37.82 21.38
N PHE A 31 1.35 -37.05 20.62
CA PHE A 31 0.16 -37.46 19.86
C PHE A 31 -0.09 -36.43 18.74
N ASP A 32 -0.97 -36.73 17.79
CA ASP A 32 -1.37 -35.76 16.75
C ASP A 32 -2.22 -34.63 17.35
N PRO A 33 -1.98 -33.34 17.03
CA PRO A 33 -2.76 -32.22 17.56
C PRO A 33 -4.27 -32.37 17.37
N PRO A 34 -5.07 -32.49 18.45
CA PRO A 34 -6.51 -32.71 18.40
C PRO A 34 -7.24 -31.72 17.50
N ASN A 35 -8.19 -32.23 16.72
CA ASN A 35 -8.96 -31.47 15.73
C ASN A 35 -10.48 -31.44 16.02
N SER A 36 -10.89 -31.89 17.20
CA SER A 36 -12.29 -32.05 17.66
C SER A 36 -12.54 -31.41 19.03
N ILE A 37 -11.69 -30.48 19.46
CA ILE A 37 -11.80 -29.77 20.75
C ILE A 37 -11.47 -28.29 20.60
N SER A 38 -11.98 -27.47 21.51
CA SER A 38 -11.59 -26.06 21.61
C SER A 38 -10.23 -25.91 22.28
N ILE A 39 -9.59 -24.75 22.08
CA ILE A 39 -8.36 -24.37 22.81
C ILE A 39 -8.61 -24.34 24.32
N ALA A 40 -9.79 -23.90 24.75
CA ALA A 40 -10.14 -23.85 26.17
C ALA A 40 -10.15 -25.25 26.79
N ASP A 41 -10.74 -26.24 26.11
CA ASP A 41 -10.77 -27.60 26.64
C ASP A 41 -9.37 -28.25 26.62
N PHE A 42 -8.55 -27.98 25.60
CA PHE A 42 -7.14 -28.39 25.59
C PHE A 42 -6.30 -27.78 26.73
N ILE A 43 -6.55 -26.52 27.12
CA ILE A 43 -5.84 -25.85 28.22
C ILE A 43 -6.36 -26.27 29.61
N PHE A 44 -7.61 -26.72 29.72
CA PHE A 44 -8.27 -27.03 31.00
C PHE A 44 -8.55 -28.51 31.27
N ASP A 45 -8.30 -29.41 30.33
CA ASP A 45 -8.37 -30.86 30.52
C ASP A 45 -6.96 -31.48 30.61
N GLU A 46 -6.69 -32.14 31.73
CA GLU A 46 -5.41 -32.80 32.02
C GLU A 46 -5.17 -34.05 31.17
N ASN A 47 -6.23 -34.62 30.57
CA ASN A 47 -6.12 -35.77 29.65
C ASN A 47 -5.24 -35.48 28.43
N TYR A 48 -5.10 -34.22 28.01
CA TYR A 48 -4.24 -33.82 26.89
C TYR A 48 -2.77 -33.63 27.28
N GLY A 49 -2.35 -33.99 28.50
CA GLY A 49 -0.93 -33.98 28.89
C GLY A 49 -0.36 -32.60 29.21
N ARG A 50 -1.22 -31.65 29.62
CA ARG A 50 -0.82 -30.42 30.31
C ARG A 50 -0.31 -30.73 31.72
N HIS A 51 0.44 -29.80 32.33
CA HIS A 51 0.86 -29.94 33.73
C HIS A 51 -0.36 -29.85 34.68
N PRO A 52 -0.49 -30.65 35.77
CA PRO A 52 -1.68 -30.63 36.62
C PRO A 52 -2.11 -29.23 37.13
N LEU A 53 -3.40 -28.93 37.04
CA LEU A 53 -3.98 -27.60 37.33
C LEU A 53 -3.73 -27.18 38.78
N GLY A 54 -3.87 -28.12 39.73
CA GLY A 54 -3.67 -27.87 41.16
C GLY A 54 -2.22 -27.69 41.61
N TYR A 55 -1.26 -28.02 40.74
CA TYR A 55 0.20 -27.84 40.98
C TYR A 55 0.81 -26.73 40.10
N SER A 56 0.01 -26.18 39.19
CA SER A 56 0.40 -25.07 38.32
C SER A 56 0.51 -23.75 39.11
N ARG A 57 1.43 -22.88 38.69
CA ARG A 57 1.50 -21.50 39.18
C ARG A 57 0.25 -20.70 38.76
N PRO A 58 -0.09 -19.60 39.44
CA PRO A 58 -1.12 -18.67 38.97
C PRO A 58 -0.84 -18.25 37.52
N MET A 59 -1.76 -18.56 36.60
CA MET A 59 -1.49 -18.43 35.15
C MET A 59 -1.19 -16.98 34.75
N PHE A 60 -1.89 -16.02 35.35
CA PHE A 60 -1.71 -14.59 35.09
C PHE A 60 -1.66 -13.81 36.41
N THR A 61 -0.51 -13.19 36.69
CA THR A 61 -0.29 -12.33 37.87
C THR A 61 0.02 -10.90 37.40
N CYS A 62 -0.63 -9.89 37.96
CA CYS A 62 -0.37 -8.50 37.59
C CYS A 62 0.99 -8.03 38.14
N GLY A 63 1.93 -7.71 37.26
CA GLY A 63 3.28 -7.27 37.61
C GLY A 63 3.35 -5.93 38.38
N ILE A 64 2.25 -5.18 38.44
CA ILE A 64 2.10 -3.94 39.22
C ILE A 64 1.52 -4.27 40.60
N THR A 65 0.25 -4.67 40.66
CA THR A 65 -0.51 -4.82 41.90
C THR A 65 -0.22 -6.14 42.64
N GLY A 66 0.22 -7.17 41.94
CA GLY A 66 0.26 -8.54 42.46
C GLY A 66 -1.11 -9.25 42.52
N LYS A 67 -2.17 -8.67 41.95
CA LYS A 67 -3.47 -9.38 41.76
C LYS A 67 -3.22 -10.60 40.87
N GLU A 68 -3.59 -11.78 41.34
CA GLU A 68 -3.46 -13.04 40.63
C GLU A 68 -4.67 -13.94 40.90
N TYR A 69 -4.83 -14.94 40.04
CA TYR A 69 -5.85 -15.99 40.19
C TYR A 69 -5.17 -17.34 40.00
N SER A 70 -5.51 -18.30 40.86
CA SER A 70 -5.07 -19.69 40.69
C SER A 70 -5.63 -20.27 39.38
N THR A 71 -4.95 -21.27 38.85
CA THR A 71 -5.31 -21.95 37.59
C THR A 71 -6.73 -22.54 37.63
N LEU A 72 -7.20 -22.95 38.82
CA LEU A 72 -8.57 -23.41 39.05
C LEU A 72 -9.58 -22.25 39.06
N GLU A 73 -9.28 -21.14 39.74
CA GLU A 73 -10.14 -19.94 39.70
C GLU A 73 -10.24 -19.37 38.28
N VAL A 74 -9.18 -19.41 37.48
CA VAL A 74 -9.25 -18.99 36.06
C VAL A 74 -10.18 -19.92 35.27
N LYS A 75 -10.12 -21.24 35.49
CA LYS A 75 -11.04 -22.21 34.86
C LYS A 75 -12.51 -21.92 35.20
N GLU A 76 -12.81 -21.59 36.46
CA GLU A 76 -14.15 -21.17 36.89
C GLU A 76 -14.55 -19.81 36.29
N ARG A 77 -13.67 -18.81 36.32
CA ARG A 77 -13.89 -17.49 35.73
C ARG A 77 -14.20 -17.57 34.24
N VAL A 78 -13.51 -18.43 33.49
CA VAL A 78 -13.78 -18.68 32.06
C VAL A 78 -15.18 -19.26 31.85
N ASP A 79 -15.59 -20.23 32.67
CA ASP A 79 -16.92 -20.85 32.56
C ASP A 79 -18.04 -19.85 32.93
N TYR A 80 -17.85 -19.07 33.99
CA TYR A 80 -18.77 -17.99 34.36
C TYR A 80 -18.80 -16.86 33.31
N LEU A 81 -17.67 -16.50 32.72
CA LEU A 81 -17.63 -15.50 31.65
C LEU A 81 -18.37 -16.00 30.41
N ALA A 82 -18.19 -17.28 30.02
CA ALA A 82 -18.94 -17.88 28.91
C ALA A 82 -20.45 -17.84 29.15
N ARG A 83 -20.92 -18.19 30.37
CA ARG A 83 -22.34 -18.05 30.77
C ARG A 83 -22.82 -16.59 30.69
N GLY A 84 -21.99 -15.64 31.12
CA GLY A 84 -22.28 -14.21 31.04
C GLY A 84 -22.46 -13.72 29.59
N LEU A 85 -21.50 -14.04 28.72
CA LEU A 85 -21.52 -13.71 27.29
C LEU A 85 -22.72 -14.36 26.58
N ALA A 86 -23.02 -15.64 26.85
CA ALA A 86 -24.18 -16.34 26.32
C ALA A 86 -25.50 -15.61 26.63
N LYS A 87 -25.68 -15.15 27.88
CA LYS A 87 -26.87 -14.40 28.28
C LYS A 87 -26.90 -12.98 27.72
N GLU A 88 -25.75 -12.32 27.63
CA GLU A 88 -25.63 -10.94 27.16
C GLU A 88 -25.94 -10.79 25.67
N PHE A 89 -25.52 -11.77 24.85
CA PHE A 89 -25.69 -11.74 23.39
C PHE A 89 -26.72 -12.72 22.82
N GLY A 90 -27.26 -13.63 23.65
CA GLY A 90 -28.15 -14.71 23.21
C GLY A 90 -27.42 -15.87 22.53
N TRP A 91 -26.10 -15.97 22.67
CA TRP A 91 -25.28 -17.00 22.04
C TRP A 91 -25.39 -18.35 22.75
N ARG A 92 -25.36 -19.44 21.97
CA ARG A 92 -25.20 -20.82 22.45
C ARG A 92 -23.99 -21.50 21.81
N PRO A 93 -23.33 -22.46 22.46
CA PRO A 93 -22.16 -23.14 21.92
C PRO A 93 -22.39 -23.76 20.54
N ASN A 94 -23.49 -24.50 20.39
CA ASN A 94 -23.74 -25.38 19.24
C ASN A 94 -24.70 -24.80 18.19
N GLU A 95 -25.02 -23.51 18.25
CA GLU A 95 -25.92 -22.82 17.31
C GLU A 95 -25.22 -21.65 16.61
N GLY A 96 -25.49 -21.44 15.32
CA GLY A 96 -24.87 -20.37 14.50
C GLY A 96 -23.40 -20.61 14.14
N SER A 97 -22.83 -19.71 13.34
CA SER A 97 -21.42 -19.73 12.95
C SER A 97 -20.53 -19.05 14.00
N GLU A 98 -19.24 -19.33 13.95
CA GLU A 98 -18.22 -18.55 14.66
C GLU A 98 -18.21 -17.06 14.25
N TRP A 99 -18.61 -16.74 13.01
CA TRP A 99 -18.73 -15.37 12.49
C TRP A 99 -19.93 -14.60 13.06
N ASP A 100 -20.90 -15.29 13.68
CA ASP A 100 -21.97 -14.66 14.44
C ASP A 100 -21.51 -14.20 15.83
N LYS A 101 -20.35 -14.69 16.27
CA LYS A 101 -19.85 -14.61 17.65
C LYS A 101 -18.45 -13.98 17.74
N VAL A 102 -18.18 -12.99 16.89
CA VAL A 102 -16.89 -12.28 16.83
C VAL A 102 -16.83 -11.18 17.90
N ILE A 103 -15.85 -11.25 18.79
CA ILE A 103 -15.53 -10.19 19.75
C ILE A 103 -14.27 -9.42 19.33
N GLY A 104 -14.34 -8.08 19.34
CA GLY A 104 -13.16 -7.22 19.23
C GLY A 104 -12.53 -6.98 20.60
N VAL A 105 -11.19 -7.04 20.71
CA VAL A 105 -10.46 -6.75 21.95
C VAL A 105 -9.38 -5.70 21.71
N PHE A 106 -9.64 -4.45 22.09
CA PHE A 106 -8.72 -3.31 21.95
C PHE A 106 -8.28 -2.82 23.33
N SER A 107 -7.24 -3.45 23.88
CA SER A 107 -6.76 -3.23 25.24
C SER A 107 -5.24 -3.38 25.33
N VAL A 108 -4.64 -2.70 26.32
CA VAL A 108 -3.33 -3.09 26.88
C VAL A 108 -3.41 -4.50 27.50
N ASN A 109 -2.27 -5.10 27.85
CA ASN A 109 -2.25 -6.43 28.48
C ASN A 109 -3.02 -6.43 29.81
N THR A 110 -3.98 -7.34 29.96
CA THR A 110 -4.76 -7.56 31.19
C THR A 110 -4.83 -9.04 31.55
N LEU A 111 -5.18 -9.36 32.80
CA LEU A 111 -5.31 -10.74 33.27
C LEU A 111 -6.41 -11.51 32.53
N ASP A 112 -7.46 -10.80 32.09
CA ASP A 112 -8.66 -11.40 31.49
C ASP A 112 -8.62 -11.40 29.96
N THR A 113 -7.59 -10.84 29.31
CA THR A 113 -7.45 -10.80 27.83
C THR A 113 -7.48 -12.19 27.17
N VAL A 114 -6.90 -13.20 27.82
CA VAL A 114 -6.84 -14.59 27.34
C VAL A 114 -7.98 -15.45 27.92
N PRO A 115 -8.37 -15.33 29.20
CA PRO A 115 -9.61 -15.91 29.71
C PRO A 115 -10.87 -15.51 28.92
N LEU A 116 -10.95 -14.27 28.42
CA LEU A 116 -12.01 -13.81 27.53
C LEU A 116 -12.03 -14.57 26.18
N ALA A 117 -10.85 -14.88 25.63
CA ALA A 117 -10.74 -15.72 24.43
C ALA A 117 -11.31 -17.12 24.70
N TRP A 118 -10.84 -17.78 25.76
CA TRP A 118 -11.29 -19.11 26.14
C TRP A 118 -12.79 -19.18 26.45
N ALA A 119 -13.35 -18.13 27.05
CA ALA A 119 -14.79 -18.01 27.28
C ALA A 119 -15.59 -17.87 25.98
N THR A 120 -15.06 -17.12 25.01
CA THR A 120 -15.66 -16.97 23.66
C THR A 120 -15.53 -18.26 22.86
N HIS A 121 -14.40 -18.95 22.95
CA HIS A 121 -14.17 -20.26 22.35
C HIS A 121 -15.14 -21.32 22.89
N ARG A 122 -15.51 -21.28 24.18
CA ARG A 122 -16.56 -22.13 24.76
C ARG A 122 -17.95 -21.91 24.15
N LEU A 123 -18.18 -20.76 23.52
CA LEU A 123 -19.41 -20.46 22.78
C LEU A 123 -19.26 -20.74 21.27
N GLY A 124 -18.10 -21.23 20.82
CA GLY A 124 -17.79 -21.43 19.41
C GLY A 124 -17.60 -20.12 18.63
N GLY A 125 -17.11 -19.04 19.27
CA GLY A 125 -16.87 -17.74 18.63
C GLY A 125 -15.40 -17.36 18.46
N ILE A 126 -15.16 -16.23 17.78
CA ILE A 126 -13.82 -15.71 17.43
C ILE A 126 -13.44 -14.54 18.34
N GLN A 127 -12.18 -14.49 18.78
CA GLN A 127 -11.57 -13.26 19.29
C GLN A 127 -10.70 -12.60 18.22
N THR A 128 -10.98 -11.34 17.85
CA THR A 128 -10.06 -10.50 17.08
C THR A 128 -9.37 -9.49 18.01
N PRO A 129 -8.09 -9.73 18.38
CA PRO A 129 -7.38 -8.80 19.23
C PRO A 129 -6.73 -7.69 18.38
N ALA A 130 -6.90 -6.45 18.81
CA ALA A 130 -6.37 -5.26 18.17
C ALA A 130 -5.15 -4.72 18.93
N ASN A 131 -4.24 -4.06 18.22
CA ASN A 131 -3.07 -3.45 18.84
C ASN A 131 -3.49 -2.21 19.65
N ALA A 132 -3.10 -2.12 20.91
CA ALA A 132 -3.38 -0.97 21.80
C ALA A 132 -2.85 0.38 21.28
N ALA A 133 -1.93 0.37 20.31
CA ALA A 133 -1.38 1.56 19.66
C ALA A 133 -2.18 2.04 18.43
N TYR A 134 -3.22 1.33 17.99
CA TYR A 134 -4.01 1.71 16.82
C TYR A 134 -4.79 3.02 17.02
N SER A 135 -4.83 3.80 15.94
CA SER A 135 -5.76 4.91 15.75
C SER A 135 -7.21 4.42 15.63
N ALA A 136 -8.16 5.36 15.70
CA ALA A 136 -9.58 5.03 15.51
C ALA A 136 -9.88 4.47 14.11
N ALA A 137 -9.15 4.88 13.07
CA ALA A 137 -9.33 4.41 11.70
C ALA A 137 -8.78 2.99 11.48
N GLU A 138 -7.59 2.69 12.01
CA GLU A 138 -7.03 1.33 11.96
C GLU A 138 -7.90 0.32 12.75
N LEU A 139 -8.41 0.74 13.91
CA LEU A 139 -9.33 -0.06 14.70
C LEU A 139 -10.69 -0.23 14.01
N GLU A 140 -11.22 0.82 13.38
CA GLU A 140 -12.44 0.75 12.57
C GLU A 140 -12.32 -0.27 11.44
N TYR A 141 -11.22 -0.21 10.67
CA TYR A 141 -10.94 -1.16 9.60
C TYR A 141 -10.90 -2.60 10.11
N GLN A 142 -10.18 -2.88 11.21
CA GLN A 142 -10.15 -4.22 11.81
C GLN A 142 -11.53 -4.68 12.29
N LEU A 143 -12.32 -3.83 12.94
CA LEU A 143 -13.63 -4.21 13.47
C LEU A 143 -14.66 -4.46 12.37
N LYS A 144 -14.64 -3.65 11.29
CA LYS A 144 -15.47 -3.85 10.08
C LYS A 144 -15.08 -5.14 9.36
N ASN A 145 -13.80 -5.30 8.98
CA ASN A 145 -13.33 -6.47 8.23
C ASN A 145 -13.50 -7.79 9.02
N ALA A 146 -13.41 -7.75 10.35
CA ALA A 146 -13.70 -8.90 11.22
C ALA A 146 -15.19 -9.20 11.46
N GLY A 147 -16.10 -8.28 11.14
CA GLY A 147 -17.54 -8.42 11.46
C GLY A 147 -17.86 -8.44 12.97
N ALA A 148 -17.09 -7.69 13.78
CA ALA A 148 -17.16 -7.73 15.24
C ALA A 148 -18.52 -7.28 15.81
N LYS A 149 -19.13 -8.08 16.69
CA LYS A 149 -20.47 -7.81 17.25
C LYS A 149 -20.46 -6.91 18.50
N CYS A 150 -19.31 -6.82 19.17
CA CYS A 150 -19.07 -6.06 20.39
C CYS A 150 -17.57 -5.77 20.57
N LEU A 151 -17.24 -4.80 21.45
CA LEU A 151 -15.86 -4.36 21.70
C LEU A 151 -15.51 -4.39 23.19
N PHE A 152 -14.45 -5.11 23.54
CA PHE A 152 -13.83 -5.08 24.86
C PHE A 152 -12.62 -4.14 24.84
N THR A 153 -12.57 -3.18 25.76
CA THR A 153 -11.50 -2.17 25.84
C THR A 153 -11.14 -1.85 27.29
N CYS A 154 -10.05 -1.12 27.51
CA CYS A 154 -9.69 -0.62 28.84
C CYS A 154 -9.94 0.90 28.95
N VAL A 155 -10.08 1.41 30.19
CA VAL A 155 -10.40 2.83 30.44
C VAL A 155 -9.45 3.82 29.72
N PRO A 156 -8.11 3.61 29.67
CA PRO A 156 -7.21 4.52 28.94
C PRO A 156 -7.44 4.62 27.42
N LEU A 157 -8.04 3.59 26.80
CA LEU A 157 -8.27 3.50 25.35
C LEU A 157 -9.74 3.75 24.95
N LEU A 158 -10.60 4.01 25.93
CA LEU A 158 -12.05 4.02 25.76
C LEU A 158 -12.57 5.05 24.75
N GLU A 159 -11.97 6.25 24.66
CA GLU A 159 -12.44 7.26 23.71
C GLU A 159 -12.13 6.86 22.26
N THR A 160 -10.93 6.34 21.98
CA THR A 160 -10.58 5.74 20.68
C THR A 160 -11.50 4.56 20.34
N ALA A 161 -11.78 3.70 21.33
CA ALA A 161 -12.71 2.58 21.19
C ALA A 161 -14.13 3.01 20.82
N LYS A 162 -14.68 4.05 21.47
CA LYS A 162 -16.00 4.62 21.14
C LYS A 162 -16.04 5.23 19.74
N MET A 163 -14.99 5.95 19.34
CA MET A 163 -14.92 6.57 18.01
C MET A 163 -14.98 5.50 16.90
N ALA A 164 -14.16 4.45 17.02
CA ALA A 164 -14.19 3.33 16.08
C ALA A 164 -15.53 2.56 16.14
N ALA A 165 -16.02 2.21 17.34
CA ALA A 165 -17.27 1.48 17.53
C ALA A 165 -18.47 2.19 16.89
N LYS A 166 -18.58 3.52 17.06
CA LYS A 166 -19.63 4.34 16.45
C LYS A 166 -19.63 4.22 14.92
N LYS A 167 -18.47 4.28 14.28
CA LYS A 167 -18.33 4.14 12.82
C LYS A 167 -18.54 2.70 12.32
N CYS A 168 -18.39 1.71 13.19
CA CYS A 168 -18.68 0.29 12.91
C CYS A 168 -20.14 -0.11 13.19
N GLY A 169 -21.00 0.82 13.63
CA GLY A 169 -22.37 0.51 14.05
C GLY A 169 -22.50 -0.28 15.35
N ILE A 170 -21.40 -0.45 16.12
CA ILE A 170 -21.42 -1.13 17.42
C ILE A 170 -21.99 -0.16 18.46
N PRO A 171 -23.15 -0.47 19.09
CA PRO A 171 -23.78 0.45 20.04
C PRO A 171 -22.99 0.53 21.36
N ASN A 172 -23.06 1.68 22.04
CA ASN A 172 -22.31 1.93 23.28
C ASN A 172 -22.58 0.93 24.41
N ASN A 173 -23.74 0.26 24.42
CA ASN A 173 -24.07 -0.79 25.40
C ASN A 173 -23.40 -2.14 25.11
N ARG A 174 -22.77 -2.30 23.95
CA ARG A 174 -21.90 -3.43 23.57
C ARG A 174 -20.40 -3.09 23.63
N ILE A 175 -20.05 -2.04 24.38
CA ILE A 175 -18.67 -1.71 24.74
C ILE A 175 -18.47 -2.11 26.21
N TYR A 176 -17.51 -3.01 26.45
CA TYR A 176 -17.25 -3.63 27.75
C TYR A 176 -15.84 -3.29 28.25
N ILE A 177 -15.67 -3.20 29.57
CA ILE A 177 -14.42 -2.76 30.18
C ILE A 177 -13.61 -3.94 30.76
N LEU A 178 -12.40 -4.11 30.22
CA LEU A 178 -11.32 -4.89 30.82
C LEU A 178 -10.68 -4.06 31.94
N GLU A 179 -10.57 -4.64 33.14
CA GLU A 179 -9.96 -3.96 34.28
C GLU A 179 -8.44 -3.82 34.10
N VAL A 180 -7.94 -2.64 34.46
CA VAL A 180 -6.50 -2.33 34.50
C VAL A 180 -6.14 -1.78 35.88
N PRO A 181 -4.86 -1.87 36.31
CA PRO A 181 -4.39 -1.28 37.57
C PRO A 181 -4.76 0.21 37.69
N LYS A 182 -5.12 0.66 38.90
CA LYS A 182 -5.56 2.05 39.15
C LYS A 182 -4.47 3.08 38.85
N GLU A 183 -3.22 2.64 38.93
CA GLU A 183 -2.01 3.36 38.55
C GLU A 183 -2.03 3.78 37.07
N LEU A 184 -2.66 2.98 36.19
CA LEU A 184 -2.81 3.32 34.77
C LEU A 184 -4.01 4.24 34.47
N THR A 185 -5.01 4.29 35.35
CA THR A 185 -6.20 5.15 35.16
C THR A 185 -6.11 6.49 35.88
N GLY A 186 -5.01 6.75 36.60
CA GLY A 186 -4.90 7.90 37.51
C GLY A 186 -5.93 7.84 38.64
N GLY A 187 -6.30 6.64 39.09
CA GLY A 187 -7.33 6.41 40.09
C GLY A 187 -8.78 6.48 39.58
N LYS A 188 -9.01 6.78 38.28
CA LYS A 188 -10.36 6.78 37.69
C LYS A 188 -10.91 5.35 37.64
N GLY A 189 -12.14 5.16 38.11
CA GLY A 189 -12.87 3.90 37.98
C GLY A 189 -13.53 3.73 36.61
N THR A 190 -14.22 2.60 36.42
CA THR A 190 -15.09 2.36 35.26
C THR A 190 -16.14 3.47 35.13
N PRO A 191 -16.34 4.06 33.93
CA PRO A 191 -17.39 5.05 33.71
C PRO A 191 -18.80 4.51 34.02
N ALA A 192 -19.66 5.40 34.54
CA ALA A 192 -21.02 5.04 34.91
C ALA A 192 -21.82 4.51 33.71
N GLY A 193 -22.51 3.38 33.90
CA GLY A 193 -23.33 2.73 32.87
C GLY A 193 -22.61 1.71 31.99
N MET A 194 -21.28 1.57 32.10
CA MET A 194 -20.52 0.53 31.38
C MET A 194 -20.30 -0.71 32.26
N LYS A 195 -20.41 -1.90 31.65
CA LYS A 195 -20.18 -3.20 32.30
C LYS A 195 -18.71 -3.59 32.22
N THR A 196 -18.14 -4.17 33.28
CA THR A 196 -16.82 -4.80 33.23
C THR A 196 -16.89 -6.29 32.90
N VAL A 197 -15.76 -6.90 32.54
CA VAL A 197 -15.65 -8.37 32.45
C VAL A 197 -15.95 -9.05 33.80
N ASP A 198 -15.58 -8.43 34.93
CA ASP A 198 -15.93 -8.93 36.27
C ASP A 198 -17.43 -8.78 36.59
N ASP A 199 -18.18 -7.86 35.94
CA ASP A 199 -19.66 -7.86 36.01
C ASP A 199 -20.26 -9.06 35.27
N LEU A 200 -19.76 -9.37 34.06
CA LEU A 200 -20.21 -10.52 33.26
C LEU A 200 -19.93 -11.84 33.98
N ILE A 201 -18.75 -11.99 34.61
CA ILE A 201 -18.41 -13.14 35.45
C ILE A 201 -19.36 -13.24 36.66
N ARG A 202 -19.60 -12.14 37.39
CA ARG A 202 -20.55 -12.11 38.53
C ARG A 202 -22.00 -12.38 38.13
N GLN A 203 -22.37 -12.10 36.88
CA GLN A 203 -23.68 -12.43 36.32
C GLN A 203 -23.73 -13.93 35.98
N GLY A 204 -22.75 -14.44 35.24
CA GLY A 204 -22.68 -15.82 34.78
C GLY A 204 -22.54 -16.86 35.89
N ALA A 205 -21.89 -16.51 37.01
CA ALA A 205 -21.84 -17.34 38.22
C ALA A 205 -23.22 -17.64 38.84
N LYS A 206 -24.28 -16.92 38.43
CA LYS A 206 -25.67 -17.12 38.88
C LYS A 206 -26.56 -17.80 37.83
N LEU A 207 -25.99 -18.23 36.71
CA LEU A 207 -26.70 -18.87 35.61
C LEU A 207 -26.40 -20.37 35.58
N ASP A 208 -27.29 -21.13 34.95
CA ASP A 208 -27.09 -22.55 34.72
C ASP A 208 -25.83 -22.82 33.88
N ARG A 209 -25.33 -24.06 33.96
CA ARG A 209 -24.15 -24.48 33.20
C ARG A 209 -24.53 -24.61 31.72
N LEU A 210 -23.68 -24.05 30.86
CA LEU A 210 -23.80 -24.23 29.41
C LEU A 210 -23.55 -25.70 29.03
N GLU A 211 -24.17 -26.12 27.93
CA GLU A 211 -23.79 -27.34 27.22
C GLU A 211 -22.29 -27.28 26.79
N PRO A 212 -21.60 -28.42 26.66
CA PRO A 212 -20.29 -28.45 26.03
C PRO A 212 -20.39 -28.02 24.56
N LEU A 213 -19.37 -27.30 24.07
CA LEU A 213 -19.17 -27.14 22.63
C LEU A 213 -18.84 -28.51 22.04
N ASN A 214 -19.62 -28.95 21.05
CA ASN A 214 -19.38 -30.19 20.34
C ASN A 214 -18.72 -29.85 18.99
N LEU A 215 -17.45 -30.24 18.83
CA LEU A 215 -16.74 -30.14 17.56
C LEU A 215 -16.56 -31.53 16.97
N ALA A 216 -17.13 -31.76 15.79
CA ALA A 216 -16.96 -33.03 15.09
C ALA A 216 -15.48 -33.22 14.65
N PRO A 217 -15.02 -34.47 14.42
CA PRO A 217 -13.67 -34.73 13.95
C PRO A 217 -13.27 -33.88 12.74
N GLY A 218 -12.21 -33.08 12.90
CA GLY A 218 -11.72 -32.14 11.88
C GLY A 218 -12.29 -30.73 11.94
N GLU A 219 -13.39 -30.44 12.67
CA GLU A 219 -13.94 -29.08 12.75
C GLU A 219 -13.02 -28.09 13.45
N GLY A 220 -12.30 -28.51 14.50
CA GLY A 220 -11.31 -27.67 15.19
C GLY A 220 -10.12 -27.28 14.30
N ALA A 221 -9.93 -27.96 13.16
CA ALA A 221 -8.97 -27.60 12.12
C ALA A 221 -9.53 -26.66 11.04
N LYS A 222 -10.82 -26.32 11.10
CA LYS A 222 -11.52 -25.48 10.12
C LYS A 222 -12.15 -24.22 10.73
N LYS A 223 -12.68 -24.32 11.95
CA LYS A 223 -13.30 -23.19 12.65
C LYS A 223 -12.23 -22.22 13.17
N THR A 224 -12.44 -20.93 12.89
CA THR A 224 -11.53 -19.87 13.33
C THR A 224 -11.71 -19.61 14.83
N ALA A 225 -10.60 -19.50 15.55
CA ALA A 225 -10.56 -19.22 16.99
C ALA A 225 -10.01 -17.80 17.27
N PHE A 226 -9.00 -17.39 16.49
CA PHE A 226 -8.43 -16.05 16.54
C PHE A 226 -8.35 -15.43 15.15
N LEU A 227 -8.62 -14.14 15.07
CA LEU A 227 -8.41 -13.34 13.86
C LEU A 227 -7.40 -12.23 14.16
N CYS A 228 -6.12 -12.52 13.92
CA CYS A 228 -5.00 -11.63 14.22
C CYS A 228 -4.59 -10.82 12.99
N TYR A 229 -4.42 -9.51 13.11
CA TYR A 229 -4.10 -8.65 11.97
C TYR A 229 -2.59 -8.53 11.76
N SER A 230 -2.11 -9.05 10.63
CA SER A 230 -0.71 -9.04 10.22
C SER A 230 -0.41 -7.74 9.44
N SER A 231 0.57 -6.96 9.90
CA SER A 231 1.08 -5.81 9.15
C SER A 231 2.01 -6.30 8.04
N GLY A 232 1.40 -6.59 6.89
CA GLY A 232 2.09 -7.01 5.67
C GLY A 232 3.17 -6.00 5.23
N THR A 233 4.11 -6.47 4.42
CA THR A 233 5.27 -5.69 3.99
C THR A 233 4.95 -4.56 3.00
N SER A 234 3.73 -4.50 2.45
CA SER A 234 3.38 -3.60 1.34
C SER A 234 1.89 -3.21 1.24
N GLY A 235 1.12 -3.16 2.34
CA GLY A 235 -0.31 -2.79 2.26
C GLY A 235 -1.04 -2.69 3.59
N LEU A 236 -2.37 -2.52 3.54
CA LEU A 236 -3.27 -2.56 4.70
C LEU A 236 -3.13 -3.89 5.49
N ALA A 237 -3.45 -3.85 6.78
CA ALA A 237 -3.31 -5.03 7.64
C ALA A 237 -4.25 -6.16 7.18
N LYS A 238 -3.73 -7.39 7.12
CA LYS A 238 -4.50 -8.57 6.68
C LYS A 238 -4.97 -9.36 7.90
N GLY A 239 -6.27 -9.66 7.99
CA GLY A 239 -6.82 -10.53 9.04
C GLY A 239 -6.43 -11.99 8.81
N VAL A 240 -5.63 -12.58 9.70
CA VAL A 240 -5.17 -13.98 9.61
C VAL A 240 -6.10 -14.89 10.40
N MET A 241 -6.70 -15.88 9.72
CA MET A 241 -7.67 -16.82 10.27
C MET A 241 -6.98 -18.02 10.93
N ILE A 242 -6.95 -18.04 12.26
CA ILE A 242 -6.22 -19.03 13.05
C ILE A 242 -7.20 -20.01 13.68
N SER A 243 -7.09 -21.30 13.36
CA SER A 243 -7.98 -22.34 13.89
C SER A 243 -7.62 -22.80 15.31
N HIS A 244 -8.54 -23.51 15.97
CA HIS A 244 -8.25 -24.13 17.26
C HIS A 244 -7.07 -25.11 17.17
N ARG A 245 -7.00 -25.95 16.13
CA ARG A 245 -5.91 -26.91 15.93
C ARG A 245 -4.57 -26.24 15.76
N ASN A 246 -4.49 -25.07 15.11
CA ASN A 246 -3.21 -24.39 14.90
C ASN A 246 -2.55 -23.98 16.24
N VAL A 247 -3.34 -23.38 17.14
CA VAL A 247 -2.89 -23.00 18.49
C VAL A 247 -2.50 -24.22 19.32
N ILE A 248 -3.30 -25.27 19.28
CA ILE A 248 -3.03 -26.54 19.98
C ILE A 248 -1.72 -27.15 19.47
N ALA A 249 -1.57 -27.27 18.15
CA ALA A 249 -0.39 -27.83 17.50
C ALA A 249 0.89 -27.11 17.92
N ASN A 250 0.94 -25.78 17.80
CA ASN A 250 2.17 -25.06 18.14
C ASN A 250 2.45 -25.03 19.65
N THR A 251 1.41 -25.04 20.48
CA THR A 251 1.55 -25.20 21.95
C THR A 251 2.22 -26.54 22.28
N MET A 252 1.82 -27.63 21.62
CA MET A 252 2.44 -28.95 21.75
C MET A 252 3.87 -28.97 21.18
N GLN A 253 4.10 -28.37 20.00
CA GLN A 253 5.42 -28.31 19.34
C GLN A 253 6.46 -27.61 20.22
N ILE A 254 6.15 -26.40 20.71
CA ILE A 254 7.05 -25.62 21.57
C ILE A 254 7.27 -26.35 22.91
N THR A 255 6.24 -27.00 23.48
CA THR A 255 6.38 -27.75 24.74
C THR A 255 7.21 -29.04 24.59
N ALA A 256 7.03 -29.78 23.51
CA ALA A 256 7.85 -30.96 23.21
C ALA A 256 9.32 -30.57 22.97
N TYR A 257 9.57 -29.46 22.26
CA TYR A 257 10.92 -28.97 21.96
C TYR A 257 11.72 -28.57 23.21
N ASP A 258 11.10 -27.86 24.16
CA ASP A 258 11.76 -27.45 25.42
C ASP A 258 11.83 -28.58 26.45
N GLY A 259 11.02 -29.62 26.32
CA GLY A 259 10.88 -30.74 27.27
C GLY A 259 12.21 -31.33 27.75
N PRO A 260 13.19 -31.65 26.87
CA PRO A 260 14.51 -32.15 27.27
C PRO A 260 15.32 -31.18 28.13
N THR A 261 15.14 -29.86 27.97
CA THR A 261 15.75 -28.86 28.86
C THR A 261 15.03 -28.84 30.20
N ARG A 262 13.70 -28.73 30.18
CA ARG A 262 12.90 -28.55 31.41
C ARG A 262 13.02 -29.74 32.36
N LYS A 263 13.13 -30.97 31.82
CA LYS A 263 13.43 -32.19 32.61
C LYS A 263 14.78 -32.13 33.33
N LYS A 264 15.79 -31.42 32.80
CA LYS A 264 17.09 -31.22 33.47
C LYS A 264 17.05 -30.14 34.56
N LEU A 265 16.03 -29.26 34.54
CA LEU A 265 15.81 -28.22 35.56
C LEU A 265 14.94 -28.70 36.73
N GLN A 266 14.34 -29.89 36.63
CA GLN A 266 13.59 -30.52 37.71
C GLN A 266 14.52 -30.82 38.90
N GLN A 267 14.12 -30.42 40.10
CA GLN A 267 14.95 -30.61 41.29
C GLN A 267 14.88 -32.08 41.77
N PRO A 268 16.01 -32.71 42.14
CA PRO A 268 16.02 -34.07 42.67
C PRO A 268 15.08 -34.21 43.88
N GLY A 269 14.12 -35.14 43.80
CA GLY A 269 13.15 -35.41 44.87
C GLY A 269 11.84 -34.63 44.80
N THR A 270 11.64 -33.74 43.84
CA THR A 270 10.32 -33.12 43.57
C THR A 270 9.43 -34.06 42.76
N GLN A 271 8.16 -34.20 43.15
CA GLN A 271 7.20 -35.07 42.44
C GLN A 271 6.51 -34.37 41.25
N SER A 272 6.51 -33.04 41.20
CA SER A 272 5.97 -32.25 40.09
C SER A 272 7.03 -31.97 39.03
N ASP A 273 6.62 -31.73 37.79
CA ASP A 273 7.49 -31.15 36.76
C ASP A 273 8.00 -29.75 37.15
N TYR A 274 9.00 -29.28 36.43
CA TYR A 274 9.55 -27.93 36.55
C TYR A 274 8.56 -26.86 36.05
N THR A 275 8.20 -25.91 36.93
CA THR A 275 7.42 -24.70 36.61
C THR A 275 8.16 -23.43 37.02
N GLU A 276 8.01 -22.37 36.22
CA GLU A 276 8.74 -21.11 36.34
C GLU A 276 7.83 -19.88 36.16
N ASN A 277 8.35 -18.68 36.48
CA ASN A 277 7.66 -17.42 36.19
C ASN A 277 8.23 -16.79 34.90
N GLY A 278 7.37 -16.49 33.94
CA GLY A 278 7.68 -15.84 32.67
C GLY A 278 7.25 -14.36 32.61
N LEU A 279 7.97 -13.54 31.85
CA LEU A 279 7.65 -12.11 31.67
C LEU A 279 6.52 -11.89 30.65
N GLY A 280 5.34 -11.47 31.12
CA GLY A 280 4.17 -11.11 30.30
C GLY A 280 4.16 -9.66 29.82
N LEU A 281 5.23 -9.22 29.15
CA LEU A 281 5.41 -7.82 28.73
C LEU A 281 4.94 -7.53 27.30
N LEU A 282 5.15 -8.46 26.36
CA LEU A 282 4.85 -8.21 24.95
C LEU A 282 3.32 -8.13 24.70
N PRO A 283 2.84 -7.36 23.71
CA PRO A 283 1.40 -7.15 23.51
C PRO A 283 0.65 -8.47 23.28
N MET A 284 -0.33 -8.78 24.14
CA MET A 284 -1.18 -9.98 24.07
C MET A 284 -2.06 -10.03 22.82
N SER A 285 -2.19 -8.91 22.10
CA SER A 285 -2.83 -8.87 20.78
C SER A 285 -1.92 -9.30 19.62
N HIS A 286 -0.60 -9.38 19.85
CA HIS A 286 0.33 -9.95 18.90
C HIS A 286 0.55 -11.44 19.18
N ILE A 287 0.61 -12.24 18.11
CA ILE A 287 0.58 -13.71 18.19
C ILE A 287 1.73 -14.30 19.05
N TYR A 288 2.90 -13.66 19.06
CA TYR A 288 4.06 -14.04 19.88
C TYR A 288 3.69 -14.08 21.38
N SER A 289 3.05 -13.02 21.91
CA SER A 289 2.61 -13.01 23.30
C SER A 289 1.41 -13.95 23.51
N LEU A 290 0.46 -13.94 22.58
CA LEU A 290 -0.74 -14.76 22.66
C LEU A 290 -0.42 -16.26 22.77
N ILE A 291 0.48 -16.79 21.93
CA ILE A 291 0.78 -18.23 21.88
C ILE A 291 1.97 -18.59 22.76
N VAL A 292 3.15 -18.01 22.50
CA VAL A 292 4.41 -18.40 23.17
C VAL A 292 4.44 -17.99 24.64
N ILE A 293 3.89 -16.82 24.99
CA ILE A 293 3.86 -16.38 26.39
C ILE A 293 2.63 -16.91 27.11
N CYS A 294 1.41 -16.79 26.54
CA CYS A 294 0.20 -17.13 27.28
C CYS A 294 -0.18 -18.62 27.18
N HIS A 295 -0.43 -19.16 25.98
CA HIS A 295 -0.93 -20.54 25.83
C HIS A 295 0.12 -21.60 26.23
N VAL A 296 1.38 -21.43 25.81
CA VAL A 296 2.48 -22.35 26.18
C VAL A 296 2.73 -22.35 27.69
N SER A 297 2.80 -21.18 28.34
CA SER A 297 2.97 -21.12 29.80
C SER A 297 1.80 -21.75 30.54
N ALA A 298 0.56 -21.41 30.15
CA ALA A 298 -0.66 -21.97 30.74
C ALA A 298 -0.70 -23.50 30.66
N TYR A 299 -0.31 -24.08 29.53
CA TYR A 299 -0.21 -25.53 29.31
C TYR A 299 0.90 -26.19 30.15
N ARG A 300 2.05 -25.53 30.28
CA ARG A 300 3.19 -26.00 31.10
C ARG A 300 2.99 -25.82 32.61
N GLY A 301 1.97 -25.09 33.05
CA GLY A 301 1.77 -24.72 34.46
C GLY A 301 2.69 -23.59 34.95
N ASP A 302 3.31 -22.86 34.01
CA ASP A 302 4.13 -21.68 34.27
C ASP A 302 3.25 -20.45 34.55
N GLY A 303 3.76 -19.52 35.37
CA GLY A 303 3.05 -18.28 35.70
C GLY A 303 3.48 -17.12 34.82
N VAL A 304 2.55 -16.34 34.27
CA VAL A 304 2.84 -15.16 33.43
C VAL A 304 2.67 -13.88 34.24
N ILE A 305 3.77 -13.14 34.44
CA ILE A 305 3.76 -11.85 35.14
C ILE A 305 3.41 -10.74 34.14
N VAL A 306 2.12 -10.38 34.09
CA VAL A 306 1.55 -9.46 33.11
C VAL A 306 1.88 -8.00 33.43
N LEU A 307 2.58 -7.34 32.50
CA LEU A 307 2.81 -5.89 32.52
C LEU A 307 1.98 -5.22 31.41
N PRO A 308 1.11 -4.22 31.74
CA PRO A 308 0.29 -3.54 30.74
C PRO A 308 1.06 -2.74 29.67
N LYS A 309 2.23 -2.20 30.05
CA LYS A 309 3.10 -1.39 29.18
C LYS A 309 4.57 -1.60 29.54
N PHE A 310 5.47 -1.22 28.64
CA PHE A 310 6.90 -1.22 28.89
C PHE A 310 7.36 0.04 29.61
N GLU A 311 7.93 -0.14 30.81
CA GLU A 311 8.79 0.83 31.49
C GLU A 311 9.98 0.09 32.08
N PHE A 312 11.21 0.54 31.78
CA PHE A 312 12.42 -0.26 32.04
C PHE A 312 12.64 -0.54 33.54
N ALA A 313 12.59 0.48 34.39
CA ALA A 313 12.73 0.31 35.83
C ALA A 313 11.59 -0.51 36.46
N GLN A 314 10.37 -0.42 35.93
CA GLN A 314 9.24 -1.24 36.39
C GLN A 314 9.44 -2.71 36.01
N MET A 315 9.88 -3.00 34.78
CA MET A 315 10.20 -4.35 34.33
C MET A 315 11.25 -5.01 35.23
N LEU A 316 12.37 -4.33 35.50
CA LEU A 316 13.43 -4.85 36.37
C LEU A 316 12.93 -5.04 37.82
N GLY A 317 12.13 -4.10 38.33
CA GLY A 317 11.47 -4.23 39.63
C GLY A 317 10.54 -5.44 39.73
N SER A 318 9.77 -5.74 38.67
CA SER A 318 8.92 -6.93 38.59
C SER A 318 9.74 -8.22 38.49
N ILE A 319 10.86 -8.23 37.75
CA ILE A 319 11.79 -9.39 37.71
C ILE A 319 12.28 -9.72 39.12
N GLN A 320 12.77 -8.72 39.87
CA GLN A 320 13.22 -8.90 41.25
C GLN A 320 12.09 -9.35 42.18
N LYS A 321 10.92 -8.68 42.13
CA LYS A 321 9.77 -8.91 43.02
C LYS A 321 9.14 -10.29 42.85
N PHE A 322 8.91 -10.70 41.61
CA PHE A 322 8.24 -11.97 41.28
C PHE A 322 9.21 -13.11 40.92
N LYS A 323 10.52 -12.87 41.03
CA LYS A 323 11.59 -13.83 40.74
C LYS A 323 11.40 -14.50 39.36
N ILE A 324 11.24 -13.67 38.35
CA ILE A 324 11.03 -14.09 36.96
C ILE A 324 12.26 -14.86 36.46
N ASN A 325 12.02 -15.97 35.77
CA ASN A 325 13.03 -16.94 35.33
C ASN A 325 13.33 -16.86 33.83
N SER A 326 12.27 -16.70 33.04
CA SER A 326 12.34 -16.61 31.58
C SER A 326 11.83 -15.25 31.10
N LEU A 327 12.68 -14.50 30.40
CA LEU A 327 12.35 -13.18 29.84
C LEU A 327 11.98 -13.31 28.36
N TYR A 328 10.72 -13.01 28.02
CA TYR A 328 10.26 -12.91 26.64
C TYR A 328 10.43 -11.47 26.15
N LEU A 329 11.44 -11.25 25.32
CA LEU A 329 11.89 -9.91 24.92
C LEU A 329 11.88 -9.74 23.40
N VAL A 330 12.15 -8.51 22.99
CA VAL A 330 12.45 -8.10 21.61
C VAL A 330 13.82 -7.41 21.58
N PRO A 331 14.57 -7.42 20.46
CA PRO A 331 15.93 -6.89 20.39
C PRO A 331 16.14 -5.47 20.96
N PRO A 332 15.23 -4.49 20.79
CA PRO A 332 15.38 -3.17 21.41
C PRO A 332 15.49 -3.18 22.94
N ILE A 333 14.78 -4.09 23.63
CA ILE A 333 14.84 -4.21 25.10
C ILE A 333 16.16 -4.89 25.51
N ILE A 334 16.64 -5.85 24.72
CA ILE A 334 17.94 -6.51 24.92
C ILE A 334 19.09 -5.49 24.80
N ILE A 335 19.04 -4.62 23.78
CA ILE A 335 20.01 -3.52 23.60
C ILE A 335 19.98 -2.56 24.81
N LEU A 336 18.79 -2.14 25.26
CA LEU A 336 18.66 -1.28 26.44
C LEU A 336 19.19 -1.98 27.72
N MET A 337 18.90 -3.28 27.89
CA MET A 337 19.43 -4.10 28.99
C MET A 337 20.96 -4.21 28.96
N ALA A 338 21.59 -4.24 27.79
CA ALA A 338 23.05 -4.23 27.67
C ALA A 338 23.63 -2.84 28.01
N LYS A 339 23.03 -1.76 27.48
CA LYS A 339 23.57 -0.39 27.55
C LYS A 339 23.30 0.35 28.87
N ASP A 340 22.09 0.34 29.43
CA ASP A 340 21.79 1.06 30.69
C ASP A 340 22.21 0.27 31.94
N LYS A 341 23.52 0.28 32.19
CA LYS A 341 24.13 -0.22 33.43
C LYS A 341 23.59 0.48 34.68
N SER A 342 23.31 1.80 34.60
CA SER A 342 22.98 2.65 35.74
C SER A 342 21.64 2.31 36.39
N THR A 343 20.68 1.83 35.61
CA THR A 343 19.39 1.35 36.11
C THR A 343 19.45 -0.14 36.42
N ARG A 344 20.15 -0.93 35.58
CA ARG A 344 20.29 -2.38 35.75
C ARG A 344 20.90 -2.80 37.09
N GLU A 345 21.96 -2.13 37.53
CA GLU A 345 22.66 -2.46 38.80
C GLU A 345 21.85 -2.16 40.06
N LYS A 346 20.69 -1.50 39.95
CA LYS A 346 19.79 -1.21 41.09
C LYS A 346 18.86 -2.39 41.43
N PHE A 347 18.82 -3.44 40.61
CA PHE A 347 17.88 -4.55 40.74
C PHE A 347 18.59 -5.91 40.70
N ASP A 348 18.13 -6.82 41.55
CA ASP A 348 18.54 -8.22 41.57
C ASP A 348 17.81 -9.02 40.47
N LEU A 349 18.57 -9.45 39.46
CA LEU A 349 18.09 -10.26 38.34
C LEU A 349 18.56 -11.73 38.41
N SER A 350 19.05 -12.19 39.58
CA SER A 350 19.63 -13.54 39.77
C SER A 350 18.65 -14.70 39.55
N SER A 351 17.33 -14.44 39.52
CA SER A 351 16.32 -15.47 39.22
C SER A 351 16.25 -15.84 37.74
N VAL A 352 16.73 -14.97 36.85
CA VAL A 352 16.68 -15.17 35.41
C VAL A 352 17.75 -16.17 34.99
N TRP A 353 17.36 -17.14 34.16
CA TRP A 353 18.27 -18.10 33.54
C TRP A 353 18.15 -18.14 32.01
N ALA A 354 17.05 -17.65 31.44
CA ALA A 354 16.81 -17.66 30.00
C ALA A 354 16.20 -16.35 29.48
N ILE A 355 16.59 -15.99 28.26
CA ILE A 355 15.91 -15.01 27.41
C ILE A 355 15.40 -15.76 26.19
N PHE A 356 14.16 -15.48 25.78
CA PHE A 356 13.67 -15.84 24.46
C PHE A 356 13.37 -14.55 23.69
N THR A 357 13.91 -14.43 22.48
CA THR A 357 13.70 -13.30 21.57
C THR A 357 13.20 -13.76 20.22
N GLY A 358 12.45 -12.90 19.54
CA GLY A 358 11.90 -13.16 18.21
C GLY A 358 11.29 -11.90 17.62
N ALA A 359 10.49 -12.06 16.55
CA ALA A 359 9.83 -10.99 15.76
C ALA A 359 10.75 -9.99 15.04
N ALA A 360 12.01 -9.84 15.45
CA ALA A 360 13.06 -9.10 14.74
C ALA A 360 14.43 -9.80 14.93
N PRO A 361 15.39 -9.63 13.99
CA PRO A 361 16.74 -10.18 14.12
C PRO A 361 17.46 -9.66 15.36
N LEU A 362 18.16 -10.55 16.08
CA LEU A 362 19.11 -10.16 17.11
C LEU A 362 20.54 -10.26 16.56
N GLY A 363 21.28 -9.15 16.58
CA GLY A 363 22.69 -9.13 16.21
C GLY A 363 23.52 -10.05 17.11
N LYS A 364 24.43 -10.82 16.51
CA LYS A 364 25.32 -11.75 17.22
C LYS A 364 26.16 -11.03 18.28
N GLU A 365 26.55 -9.80 17.97
CA GLU A 365 27.42 -8.96 18.77
C GLU A 365 26.67 -8.45 20.01
N THR A 366 25.44 -7.96 19.86
CA THR A 366 24.55 -7.63 20.99
C THR A 366 24.24 -8.85 21.88
N ALA A 367 24.07 -10.03 21.28
CA ALA A 367 23.91 -11.27 22.04
C ALA A 367 25.17 -11.60 22.87
N ASN A 368 26.37 -11.46 22.28
CA ASN A 368 27.64 -11.62 22.99
C ASN A 368 27.83 -10.59 24.11
N GLU A 369 27.48 -9.32 23.89
CA GLU A 369 27.55 -8.27 24.92
C GLU A 369 26.70 -8.62 26.14
N LEU A 370 25.43 -9.00 25.93
CA LEU A 370 24.56 -9.39 27.05
C LEU A 370 25.01 -10.70 27.70
N GLN A 371 25.51 -11.66 26.92
CA GLN A 371 26.07 -12.91 27.43
C GLN A 371 27.33 -12.67 28.29
N ALA A 372 28.15 -11.68 27.95
CA ALA A 372 29.31 -11.29 28.75
C ALA A 372 28.93 -10.62 30.08
N ILE A 373 27.79 -9.91 30.11
CA ILE A 373 27.23 -9.33 31.36
C ILE A 373 26.59 -10.42 32.22
N TYR A 374 25.91 -11.41 31.62
CA TYR A 374 25.26 -12.52 32.31
C TYR A 374 25.68 -13.89 31.72
N PRO A 375 26.85 -14.45 32.12
CA PRO A 375 27.40 -15.68 31.55
C PRO A 375 26.51 -16.92 31.69
N ASP A 376 25.69 -16.98 32.73
CA ASP A 376 24.81 -18.13 33.01
C ASP A 376 23.53 -18.12 32.16
N TRP A 377 23.11 -16.95 31.66
CA TRP A 377 21.86 -16.79 30.92
C TRP A 377 21.90 -17.53 29.58
N LYS A 378 20.79 -18.16 29.20
CA LYS A 378 20.60 -18.80 27.89
C LYS A 378 19.84 -17.85 27.00
N ILE A 379 20.56 -17.13 26.14
CA ILE A 379 19.96 -16.22 25.14
C ILE A 379 19.53 -17.07 23.95
N ARG A 380 18.21 -17.23 23.79
CA ARG A 380 17.56 -18.03 22.75
C ARG A 380 16.87 -17.12 21.75
N GLN A 381 16.96 -17.44 20.47
CA GLN A 381 16.19 -16.81 19.41
C GLN A 381 15.13 -17.79 18.89
N GLY A 382 14.06 -17.27 18.30
CA GLY A 382 13.11 -18.07 17.54
C GLY A 382 12.51 -17.26 16.41
N TYR A 383 12.12 -17.95 15.34
CA TYR A 383 11.51 -17.37 14.16
C TYR A 383 10.13 -17.97 13.90
N GLY A 384 9.25 -17.15 13.33
CA GLY A 384 7.85 -17.47 13.11
C GLY A 384 7.04 -16.25 12.69
N LEU A 385 5.90 -16.50 12.06
CA LEU A 385 4.96 -15.50 11.54
C LEU A 385 3.58 -15.63 12.23
N THR A 386 2.65 -14.73 11.89
CA THR A 386 1.25 -14.87 12.32
C THR A 386 0.60 -16.06 11.63
N GLU A 387 0.98 -16.24 10.37
CA GLU A 387 0.55 -17.24 9.41
C GLU A 387 1.06 -18.67 9.72
N THR A 388 2.02 -18.80 10.64
CA THR A 388 2.52 -20.10 11.14
C THR A 388 2.12 -20.40 12.59
N CYS A 389 1.37 -19.48 13.24
CA CYS A 389 0.77 -19.61 14.57
C CYS A 389 1.57 -20.48 15.59
N THR A 390 2.86 -20.30 15.83
CA THR A 390 3.72 -19.14 15.61
C THR A 390 5.12 -19.57 15.22
N VAL A 391 5.82 -20.25 16.12
CA VAL A 391 7.24 -20.55 16.01
C VAL A 391 7.45 -21.71 15.05
N VAL A 392 8.36 -21.52 14.10
CA VAL A 392 8.79 -22.51 13.10
C VAL A 392 10.11 -23.15 13.54
N CYS A 393 11.05 -22.34 14.03
CA CYS A 393 12.32 -22.78 14.60
C CYS A 393 12.69 -22.00 15.85
N SER A 394 13.44 -22.64 16.74
CA SER A 394 13.82 -22.10 18.06
C SER A 394 15.22 -22.54 18.45
N THR A 395 15.99 -21.67 19.12
CA THR A 395 17.29 -22.05 19.71
C THR A 395 17.07 -22.94 20.93
N SER A 396 17.73 -24.10 20.93
CA SER A 396 17.81 -24.98 22.10
C SER A 396 18.74 -24.40 23.15
N PRO A 397 18.41 -24.40 24.45
CA PRO A 397 19.34 -24.02 25.52
C PRO A 397 20.58 -24.94 25.63
N GLN A 398 20.62 -26.05 24.89
CA GLN A 398 21.80 -26.92 24.77
C GLN A 398 22.62 -26.66 23.50
N ASP A 399 22.08 -25.90 22.54
CA ASP A 399 22.69 -25.69 21.22
C ASP A 399 22.45 -24.24 20.77
N ILE A 400 23.20 -23.34 21.41
CA ILE A 400 23.11 -21.89 21.17
C ILE A 400 24.17 -21.49 20.16
N TRP A 401 23.73 -21.04 18.99
CA TRP A 401 24.59 -20.47 17.96
C TRP A 401 24.08 -19.08 17.58
N PHE A 402 24.73 -18.03 18.10
CA PHE A 402 24.28 -16.64 17.88
C PHE A 402 24.27 -16.25 16.41
N GLY A 403 23.18 -15.59 16.00
CA GLY A 403 22.82 -15.32 14.59
C GLY A 403 21.89 -16.38 13.98
N SER A 404 21.76 -17.56 14.58
CA SER A 404 20.79 -18.59 14.17
C SER A 404 19.44 -18.40 14.86
N SER A 405 18.35 -18.73 14.16
CA SER A 405 17.03 -18.90 14.78
C SER A 405 16.81 -20.29 15.40
N GLY A 406 17.82 -21.18 15.29
CA GLY A 406 17.83 -22.53 15.86
C GLY A 406 17.24 -23.61 14.94
N SER A 407 16.93 -24.76 15.51
CA SER A 407 16.39 -25.92 14.77
C SER A 407 14.87 -25.86 14.61
N LEU A 408 14.34 -26.56 13.61
CA LEU A 408 12.90 -26.70 13.36
C LEU A 408 12.18 -27.40 14.53
N LEU A 409 10.94 -27.00 14.79
CA LEU A 409 10.10 -27.63 15.81
C LEU A 409 9.52 -28.99 15.34
N PRO A 410 9.03 -29.85 16.26
CA PRO A 410 8.52 -31.18 15.90
C PRO A 410 7.37 -31.13 14.88
N GLY A 411 7.40 -32.02 13.87
CA GLY A 411 6.32 -32.10 12.88
C GLY A 411 6.19 -30.86 11.98
N ILE A 412 7.27 -30.07 11.86
CA ILE A 412 7.42 -29.04 10.84
C ILE A 412 8.30 -29.58 9.72
N GLU A 413 7.92 -29.28 8.49
CA GLU A 413 8.62 -29.60 7.26
C GLU A 413 8.92 -28.29 6.52
N CYS A 414 10.15 -28.11 6.06
CA CYS A 414 10.55 -26.89 5.35
C CYS A 414 11.24 -27.18 4.02
N LYS A 415 11.06 -26.28 3.06
CA LYS A 415 11.82 -26.24 1.81
C LYS A 415 12.53 -24.89 1.70
N ILE A 416 13.62 -24.84 0.95
CA ILE A 416 14.25 -23.60 0.50
C ILE A 416 14.14 -23.60 -1.03
N VAL A 417 13.66 -22.50 -1.61
CA VAL A 417 13.43 -22.37 -3.05
C VAL A 417 14.14 -21.12 -3.57
N THR A 418 14.85 -21.20 -4.70
CA THR A 418 15.52 -20.03 -5.29
C THR A 418 14.51 -19.06 -5.93
N MET A 419 14.98 -17.90 -6.39
CA MET A 419 14.11 -16.92 -7.08
C MET A 419 13.55 -17.46 -8.41
N GLU A 420 14.26 -18.42 -9.01
CA GLU A 420 13.95 -19.09 -10.26
C GLU A 420 12.95 -20.25 -10.07
N GLY A 421 12.61 -20.61 -8.83
CA GLY A 421 11.69 -21.70 -8.49
C GLY A 421 12.35 -23.05 -8.20
N GLU A 422 13.68 -23.13 -8.21
CA GLU A 422 14.42 -24.39 -8.00
C GLU A 422 14.54 -24.76 -6.52
N GLU A 423 14.37 -26.05 -6.18
CA GLU A 423 14.49 -26.52 -4.79
C GLU A 423 15.95 -26.70 -4.34
N VAL A 424 16.32 -26.00 -3.27
CA VAL A 424 17.64 -26.08 -2.65
C VAL A 424 17.72 -27.31 -1.74
N THR A 425 18.50 -28.32 -2.16
CA THR A 425 18.76 -29.54 -1.38
C THR A 425 20.06 -29.50 -0.59
N GLY A 426 20.86 -28.44 -0.73
CA GLY A 426 22.17 -28.27 -0.09
C GLY A 426 22.14 -27.41 1.17
N TYR A 427 23.13 -27.62 2.06
CA TYR A 427 23.39 -26.66 3.15
C TYR A 427 24.09 -25.41 2.61
N ASP A 428 24.02 -24.31 3.39
CA ASP A 428 24.71 -23.05 3.13
C ASP A 428 24.29 -22.29 1.85
N GLN A 429 23.21 -22.73 1.19
CA GLN A 429 22.60 -22.09 0.04
C GLN A 429 21.37 -21.24 0.45
N PRO A 430 21.23 -19.99 -0.06
CA PRO A 430 20.09 -19.12 0.25
C PRO A 430 18.90 -19.35 -0.69
N GLY A 431 17.70 -19.05 -0.19
CA GLY A 431 16.45 -19.01 -0.95
C GLY A 431 15.26 -18.66 -0.05
N GLU A 432 14.07 -18.57 -0.61
CA GLU A 432 12.83 -18.38 0.14
C GLU A 432 12.53 -19.60 1.02
N LEU A 433 12.19 -19.37 2.29
CA LEU A 433 11.71 -20.42 3.18
C LEU A 433 10.23 -20.74 2.92
N LEU A 434 9.94 -22.01 2.63
CA LEU A 434 8.59 -22.56 2.56
C LEU A 434 8.35 -23.46 3.77
N VAL A 435 7.20 -23.33 4.43
CA VAL A 435 6.89 -24.01 5.71
C VAL A 435 5.58 -24.79 5.62
N LYS A 436 5.61 -26.04 6.07
CA LYS A 436 4.43 -26.91 6.21
C LYS A 436 4.39 -27.47 7.62
N SER A 437 3.27 -27.26 8.31
CA SER A 437 3.10 -27.61 9.73
C SER A 437 1.60 -27.65 10.06
N PRO A 438 1.15 -28.49 11.01
CA PRO A 438 -0.22 -28.41 11.55
C PRO A 438 -0.54 -27.05 12.23
N ALA A 439 0.46 -26.20 12.47
CA ALA A 439 0.30 -24.84 12.94
C ALA A 439 0.08 -23.79 11.83
N VAL A 440 0.27 -24.14 10.55
CA VAL A 440 -0.03 -23.23 9.42
C VAL A 440 -1.52 -22.89 9.40
N VAL A 441 -1.82 -21.60 9.31
CA VAL A 441 -3.18 -21.03 9.45
C VAL A 441 -4.11 -21.40 8.28
N LEU A 442 -5.40 -21.08 8.43
CA LEU A 442 -6.41 -21.31 7.38
C LEU A 442 -6.23 -20.39 6.16
N GLY A 443 -5.67 -19.21 6.39
CA GLY A 443 -5.44 -18.18 5.37
C GLY A 443 -5.75 -16.77 5.88
N TYR A 444 -5.84 -15.83 4.94
CA TYR A 444 -6.31 -14.47 5.14
C TYR A 444 -7.81 -14.37 4.90
N LEU A 445 -8.50 -13.63 5.79
CA LEU A 445 -9.92 -13.32 5.68
C LEU A 445 -10.18 -12.42 4.47
N ASN A 446 -11.19 -12.78 3.67
CA ASN A 446 -11.69 -12.00 2.52
C ASN A 446 -10.59 -11.59 1.51
N ASN A 447 -9.54 -12.41 1.33
CA ASN A 447 -8.42 -12.09 0.45
C ASN A 447 -7.93 -13.32 -0.34
N ASN A 448 -8.73 -13.72 -1.34
CA ASN A 448 -8.45 -14.88 -2.19
C ASN A 448 -7.14 -14.75 -2.97
N LYS A 449 -6.76 -13.54 -3.40
CA LYS A 449 -5.49 -13.27 -4.09
C LYS A 449 -4.30 -13.58 -3.18
N ALA A 450 -4.24 -12.98 -1.99
CA ALA A 450 -3.17 -13.25 -1.03
C ALA A 450 -3.13 -14.73 -0.59
N ASN A 451 -4.28 -15.40 -0.52
CA ASN A 451 -4.34 -16.84 -0.20
C ASN A 451 -3.67 -17.69 -1.28
N LYS A 452 -4.02 -17.50 -2.56
CA LYS A 452 -3.40 -18.19 -3.69
C LYS A 452 -1.90 -17.90 -3.79
N GLU A 453 -1.48 -16.67 -3.54
CA GLU A 453 -0.07 -16.27 -3.53
C GLU A 453 0.73 -16.92 -2.39
N THR A 454 0.15 -17.04 -1.18
CA THR A 454 0.89 -17.40 0.04
C THR A 454 0.87 -18.90 0.34
N PHE A 455 -0.23 -19.59 0.04
CA PHE A 455 -0.44 -21.00 0.39
C PHE A 455 -0.54 -21.84 -0.89
N GLN A 456 0.56 -22.53 -1.24
CA GLN A 456 0.72 -23.28 -2.48
C GLN A 456 1.23 -24.69 -2.15
N ASP A 457 0.65 -25.71 -2.79
CA ASP A 457 1.05 -27.13 -2.66
C ASP A 457 1.16 -27.67 -1.22
N GLY A 458 0.37 -27.09 -0.31
CA GLY A 458 0.37 -27.44 1.12
C GLY A 458 1.50 -26.82 1.95
N TYR A 459 2.32 -25.93 1.36
CA TYR A 459 3.29 -25.09 2.06
C TYR A 459 2.80 -23.64 2.12
N MET A 460 3.26 -22.92 3.14
CA MET A 460 3.17 -21.47 3.23
C MET A 460 4.53 -20.86 2.84
N ARG A 461 4.53 -19.97 1.85
CA ARG A 461 5.68 -19.15 1.44
C ARG A 461 5.86 -18.02 2.45
N THR A 462 7.02 -17.92 3.11
CA THR A 462 7.18 -16.92 4.19
C THR A 462 7.52 -15.52 3.68
N GLY A 463 8.04 -15.37 2.45
CA GLY A 463 8.61 -14.11 1.96
C GLY A 463 9.93 -13.69 2.62
N ASP A 464 10.53 -14.58 3.43
CA ASP A 464 11.81 -14.35 4.10
C ASP A 464 12.88 -15.27 3.49
N GLU A 465 14.07 -14.72 3.22
CA GLU A 465 15.22 -15.48 2.72
C GLU A 465 15.90 -16.22 3.89
N ALA A 466 16.15 -17.51 3.72
CA ALA A 466 16.77 -18.35 4.73
C ALA A 466 17.89 -19.23 4.17
N VAL A 467 18.76 -19.67 5.08
CA VAL A 467 19.84 -20.63 4.83
C VAL A 467 19.82 -21.67 5.95
N ILE A 468 19.88 -22.95 5.61
CA ILE A 468 20.08 -24.01 6.61
C ILE A 468 21.56 -24.39 6.66
N ARG A 469 22.11 -24.40 7.89
CA ARG A 469 23.53 -24.67 8.17
C ARG A 469 23.67 -25.76 9.21
N LYS A 470 24.81 -26.44 9.20
CA LYS A 470 25.22 -27.30 10.33
C LYS A 470 25.96 -26.49 11.38
N ALA A 471 25.43 -26.51 12.60
CA ALA A 471 26.06 -25.92 13.77
C ALA A 471 27.35 -26.67 14.16
N PRO A 472 28.22 -26.06 14.99
CA PRO A 472 29.40 -26.74 15.54
C PRO A 472 29.06 -28.02 16.34
N SER A 473 27.82 -28.16 16.80
CA SER A 473 27.25 -29.36 17.43
C SER A 473 26.97 -30.52 16.44
N GLY A 474 26.97 -30.24 15.14
CA GLY A 474 26.54 -31.15 14.07
C GLY A 474 25.06 -31.02 13.69
N ASN A 475 24.26 -30.29 14.45
CA ASN A 475 22.81 -30.17 14.24
C ASN A 475 22.43 -29.12 13.19
N GLU A 476 21.26 -29.27 12.57
CA GLU A 476 20.78 -28.33 11.55
C GLU A 476 20.09 -27.13 12.18
N HIS A 477 20.46 -25.96 11.66
CA HIS A 477 20.10 -24.65 12.20
C HIS A 477 19.62 -23.75 11.06
N VAL A 478 18.47 -23.12 11.25
CA VAL A 478 17.91 -22.13 10.31
C VAL A 478 18.52 -20.76 10.62
N PHE A 479 19.01 -20.10 9.58
CA PHE A 479 19.41 -18.69 9.58
C PHE A 479 18.44 -17.94 8.70
N ILE A 480 17.83 -16.89 9.24
CA ILE A 480 17.03 -15.95 8.47
C ILE A 480 17.99 -14.83 8.05
N VAL A 481 18.09 -14.58 6.75
CA VAL A 481 19.02 -13.61 6.17
C VAL A 481 18.39 -12.21 6.26
N ASP A 482 17.30 -12.00 5.53
CA ASP A 482 16.37 -10.87 5.71
C ASP A 482 15.04 -11.17 4.99
N ARG A 483 14.12 -10.21 4.99
CA ARG A 483 12.93 -10.23 4.14
C ARG A 483 13.30 -10.06 2.67
N ILE A 484 12.77 -10.89 1.77
CA ILE A 484 13.05 -10.80 0.32
C ILE A 484 12.71 -9.40 -0.23
N LYS A 485 11.63 -8.79 0.25
CA LYS A 485 11.20 -7.42 -0.14
C LYS A 485 11.99 -6.29 0.54
N GLU A 486 12.96 -6.58 1.40
CA GLU A 486 13.77 -5.59 2.12
C GLU A 486 15.29 -5.76 1.84
N LEU A 487 15.70 -6.79 1.10
CA LEU A 487 17.07 -6.98 0.62
C LEU A 487 17.48 -5.86 -0.35
N ILE A 488 18.64 -5.26 -0.09
CA ILE A 488 19.19 -4.14 -0.88
C ILE A 488 19.98 -4.70 -2.06
N LYS A 489 19.63 -4.31 -3.28
CA LYS A 489 20.21 -4.82 -4.54
C LYS A 489 21.37 -3.93 -5.01
N VAL A 490 22.57 -4.20 -4.49
CA VAL A 490 23.80 -3.45 -4.79
C VAL A 490 24.60 -4.16 -5.90
N LYS A 491 24.55 -3.66 -7.14
CA LYS A 491 25.32 -4.18 -8.29
C LYS A 491 25.10 -5.68 -8.55
N GLY A 492 23.87 -6.15 -8.35
CA GLY A 492 23.49 -7.57 -8.47
C GLY A 492 23.78 -8.42 -7.21
N HIS A 493 24.44 -7.89 -6.19
CA HIS A 493 24.53 -8.53 -4.88
C HIS A 493 23.33 -8.15 -4.00
N GLN A 494 22.78 -9.12 -3.29
CA GLN A 494 21.74 -8.89 -2.29
C GLN A 494 22.41 -8.63 -0.92
N VAL A 495 22.06 -7.51 -0.28
CA VAL A 495 22.63 -7.07 0.99
C VAL A 495 21.51 -6.96 2.02
N ALA A 496 21.61 -7.72 3.10
CA ALA A 496 20.64 -7.71 4.20
C ALA A 496 20.79 -6.45 5.08
N PRO A 497 19.77 -5.58 5.19
CA PRO A 497 19.75 -4.50 6.18
C PRO A 497 20.07 -4.97 7.60
N ALA A 498 19.52 -6.12 8.03
CA ALA A 498 19.70 -6.65 9.38
C ALA A 498 21.17 -6.97 9.73
N GLU A 499 21.98 -7.40 8.76
CA GLU A 499 23.41 -7.66 8.96
C GLU A 499 24.19 -6.35 9.21
N LEU A 500 23.79 -5.27 8.54
CA LEU A 500 24.40 -3.95 8.71
C LEU A 500 23.94 -3.29 10.02
N GLU A 501 22.66 -3.41 10.36
CA GLU A 501 22.13 -2.95 11.65
C GLU A 501 22.81 -3.62 12.84
N ALA A 502 22.98 -4.95 12.79
CA ALA A 502 23.70 -5.70 13.83
C ALA A 502 25.15 -5.20 14.03
N HIS A 503 25.86 -4.92 12.93
CA HIS A 503 27.24 -4.42 12.98
C HIS A 503 27.35 -2.95 13.40
N LEU A 504 26.37 -2.12 13.05
CA LEU A 504 26.28 -0.72 13.47
C LEU A 504 26.03 -0.59 14.98
N LEU A 505 25.19 -1.45 15.56
CA LEU A 505 24.84 -1.42 16.98
C LEU A 505 26.02 -1.65 17.94
N THR A 506 27.12 -2.23 17.46
CA THR A 506 28.36 -2.48 18.22
C THR A 506 29.24 -1.23 18.36
N HIS A 507 28.98 -0.18 17.58
CA HIS A 507 29.80 1.02 17.59
C HIS A 507 29.42 1.89 18.80
N PRO A 508 30.39 2.36 19.63
CA PRO A 508 30.08 3.03 20.89
C PRO A 508 29.29 4.36 20.74
N ALA A 509 29.34 4.99 19.57
CA ALA A 509 28.54 6.18 19.27
C ALA A 509 27.08 5.88 18.86
N VAL A 510 26.71 4.61 18.62
CA VAL A 510 25.38 4.19 18.15
C VAL A 510 24.57 3.66 19.33
N ASN A 511 23.44 4.29 19.62
CA ASN A 511 22.46 3.75 20.57
C ASN A 511 21.56 2.71 19.88
N ASP A 512 20.97 3.10 18.76
CA ASP A 512 20.02 2.35 17.95
C ASP A 512 20.20 2.72 16.47
N CYS A 513 19.78 1.85 15.54
CA CYS A 513 19.86 2.15 14.11
C CYS A 513 18.81 1.40 13.27
N ALA A 514 18.65 1.84 12.03
CA ALA A 514 17.91 1.15 10.98
C ALA A 514 18.56 1.40 9.63
N VAL A 515 18.63 0.37 8.78
CA VAL A 515 19.18 0.45 7.43
C VAL A 515 18.05 0.28 6.42
N ILE A 516 18.10 1.06 5.35
CA ILE A 516 17.17 0.99 4.21
C ILE A 516 17.96 0.96 2.89
N GLN A 517 17.34 0.40 1.85
CA GLN A 517 17.74 0.67 0.47
C GLN A 517 17.46 2.14 0.12
N ILE A 518 18.36 2.76 -0.64
CA ILE A 518 18.09 4.00 -1.37
C ILE A 518 18.57 3.84 -2.82
N PRO A 519 17.88 4.41 -3.82
CA PRO A 519 18.33 4.35 -5.22
C PRO A 519 19.71 4.99 -5.45
N ASP A 520 20.52 4.40 -6.33
CA ASP A 520 21.83 4.90 -6.78
C ASP A 520 22.07 4.56 -8.26
N ASP A 521 22.29 5.57 -9.09
CA ASP A 521 22.39 5.47 -10.55
C ASP A 521 23.46 4.48 -11.06
N LYS A 522 24.47 4.17 -10.23
CA LYS A 522 25.60 3.28 -10.59
C LYS A 522 25.49 1.88 -10.00
N SER A 523 24.65 1.69 -9.00
CA SER A 523 24.59 0.47 -8.19
C SER A 523 23.20 -0.17 -8.16
N GLY A 524 22.18 0.52 -8.71
CA GLY A 524 20.77 0.18 -8.55
C GLY A 524 20.28 0.70 -7.21
N GLU A 525 20.69 0.03 -6.13
CA GLU A 525 20.47 0.48 -4.76
C GLU A 525 21.79 0.56 -3.98
N VAL A 526 21.81 1.36 -2.92
CA VAL A 526 22.87 1.37 -1.90
C VAL A 526 22.30 1.40 -0.48
N PRO A 527 23.02 0.89 0.54
CA PRO A 527 22.59 0.98 1.93
C PRO A 527 22.71 2.40 2.49
N LYS A 528 21.64 2.89 3.14
CA LYS A 528 21.63 4.08 4.00
C LYS A 528 21.31 3.70 5.44
N ALA A 529 21.98 4.31 6.41
CA ALA A 529 21.69 4.09 7.82
C ALA A 529 21.12 5.34 8.51
N PHE A 530 20.01 5.14 9.22
CA PHE A 530 19.52 6.05 10.24
C PHE A 530 20.07 5.62 11.60
N VAL A 531 20.61 6.56 12.37
CA VAL A 531 21.33 6.29 13.63
C VAL A 531 20.80 7.19 14.74
N VAL A 532 20.50 6.60 15.90
CA VAL A 532 20.30 7.32 17.16
C VAL A 532 21.64 7.38 17.88
N LYS A 533 22.12 8.58 18.21
CA LYS A 533 23.41 8.78 18.90
C LYS A 533 23.36 8.24 20.33
N SER A 534 24.48 7.67 20.79
CA SER A 534 24.66 7.28 22.19
C SER A 534 24.80 8.52 23.09
N ALA A 535 24.25 8.44 24.30
CA ALA A 535 24.41 9.49 25.32
C ALA A 535 25.87 9.67 25.81
N SER A 536 26.79 8.79 25.39
CA SER A 536 28.24 8.94 25.61
C SER A 536 28.93 9.87 24.60
N VAL A 537 28.26 10.28 23.53
CA VAL A 537 28.76 11.27 22.57
C VAL A 537 28.42 12.66 23.11
N SER A 538 29.42 13.52 23.30
CA SER A 538 29.18 14.90 23.76
C SER A 538 28.56 15.73 22.63
N GLY A 539 27.64 16.64 22.98
CA GLY A 539 27.00 17.55 22.00
C GLY A 539 27.92 18.60 21.37
N GLU A 540 29.23 18.51 21.60
CA GLU A 540 30.26 19.37 21.01
C GLU A 540 31.03 18.67 19.87
N GLU A 541 30.91 17.36 19.70
CA GLU A 541 31.47 16.66 18.54
C GLU A 541 30.60 16.86 17.29
N SER A 542 31.23 17.24 16.18
CA SER A 542 30.52 17.44 14.91
C SER A 542 29.98 16.13 14.35
N ASP A 543 28.71 16.12 13.97
CA ASP A 543 28.01 14.95 13.42
C ASP A 543 28.73 14.36 12.19
N ASP A 544 29.37 15.19 11.35
CA ASP A 544 30.16 14.72 10.20
C ASP A 544 31.36 13.85 10.62
N ILE A 545 31.94 14.11 11.79
CA ILE A 545 33.07 13.34 12.33
C ILE A 545 32.54 12.00 12.83
N VAL A 546 31.46 12.01 13.62
CA VAL A 546 30.81 10.80 14.16
C VAL A 546 30.32 9.89 13.02
N ALA A 547 29.72 10.46 11.97
CA ALA A 547 29.30 9.72 10.78
C ALA A 547 30.48 9.04 10.08
N ARG A 548 31.61 9.73 9.87
CA ARG A 548 32.81 9.13 9.28
C ARG A 548 33.40 7.99 10.13
N PHE A 549 33.39 8.12 11.46
CA PHE A 549 33.84 7.03 12.34
C PHE A 549 32.95 5.80 12.22
N ILE A 550 31.62 5.97 12.23
CA ILE A 550 30.66 4.86 12.06
C ILE A 550 30.81 4.23 10.67
N GLN A 551 30.95 5.03 9.61
CA GLN A 551 31.15 4.52 8.25
C GLN A 551 32.44 3.71 8.15
N LYS A 552 33.56 4.24 8.65
CA LYS A 552 34.86 3.54 8.67
C LYS A 552 34.81 2.22 9.45
N HIS A 553 34.05 2.15 10.55
CA HIS A 553 33.83 0.90 11.30
C HIS A 553 33.10 -0.17 10.47
N VAL A 554 32.24 0.20 9.52
CA VAL A 554 31.65 -0.75 8.56
C VAL A 554 32.67 -1.12 7.48
N GLU A 555 33.38 -0.14 6.93
CA GLU A 555 34.35 -0.34 5.84
C GLU A 555 35.52 -1.27 6.23
N GLU A 556 35.96 -1.24 7.49
CA GLU A 556 37.02 -2.10 8.03
C GLU A 556 36.59 -3.57 8.25
N HIS A 557 35.29 -3.85 8.33
CA HIS A 557 34.77 -5.16 8.74
C HIS A 557 33.85 -5.83 7.71
N LYS A 558 33.37 -5.11 6.70
CA LYS A 558 32.40 -5.59 5.70
C LYS A 558 32.93 -5.41 4.27
N ALA A 559 32.47 -6.27 3.37
CA ALA A 559 32.85 -6.23 1.95
C ALA A 559 32.37 -4.94 1.26
N PRO A 560 33.06 -4.43 0.20
CA PRO A 560 32.76 -3.13 -0.41
C PRO A 560 31.32 -2.92 -0.88
N TYR A 561 30.65 -3.95 -1.37
CA TYR A 561 29.24 -3.87 -1.80
C TYR A 561 28.24 -3.76 -0.62
N LYS A 562 28.69 -3.94 0.63
CA LYS A 562 27.90 -3.76 1.85
C LYS A 562 28.19 -2.43 2.57
N TRP A 563 29.05 -1.57 2.03
CA TRP A 563 29.37 -0.29 2.64
C TRP A 563 28.18 0.67 2.59
N ILE A 564 28.03 1.52 3.62
CA ILE A 564 26.92 2.48 3.76
C ILE A 564 27.20 3.72 2.89
N THR A 565 27.26 3.50 1.59
CA THR A 565 27.54 4.52 0.58
C THR A 565 26.37 5.49 0.38
N GLY A 566 25.17 5.12 0.82
CA GLY A 566 24.01 6.02 0.93
C GLY A 566 24.09 7.05 2.07
N GLY A 567 25.13 6.97 2.90
CA GLY A 567 25.38 7.90 4.01
C GLY A 567 24.68 7.54 5.32
N ILE A 568 24.95 8.35 6.34
CA ILE A 568 24.43 8.18 7.70
C ILE A 568 23.63 9.42 8.09
N GLU A 569 22.40 9.23 8.58
CA GLU A 569 21.56 10.30 9.09
C GLU A 569 21.24 10.10 10.57
N PHE A 570 21.48 11.12 11.39
CA PHE A 570 21.12 11.07 12.80
C PHE A 570 19.65 11.45 13.02
N ILE A 571 18.93 10.64 13.81
CA ILE A 571 17.54 10.88 14.23
C ILE A 571 17.37 10.57 15.71
N ASP A 572 16.34 11.14 16.35
CA ASP A 572 16.12 10.98 17.79
C ASP A 572 15.64 9.57 18.16
N VAL A 573 14.79 8.95 17.34
CA VAL A 573 14.16 7.64 17.59
C VAL A 573 13.96 6.87 16.28
N ILE A 574 14.32 5.58 16.26
CA ILE A 574 13.97 4.67 15.16
C ILE A 574 12.47 4.29 15.25
N PRO A 575 11.65 4.47 14.21
CA PRO A 575 10.24 4.07 14.24
C PRO A 575 10.13 2.54 14.27
N LYS A 576 9.56 2.00 15.36
CA LYS A 576 9.39 0.57 15.60
C LYS A 576 7.97 0.27 16.07
N SER A 577 7.45 -0.87 15.65
CA SER A 577 6.19 -1.41 16.17
C SER A 577 6.33 -1.83 17.65
N PRO A 578 5.21 -1.99 18.39
CA PRO A 578 5.21 -2.58 19.73
C PRO A 578 5.76 -4.02 19.81
N SER A 579 5.90 -4.73 18.69
CA SER A 579 6.58 -6.04 18.60
C SER A 579 8.06 -5.94 18.21
N GLY A 580 8.64 -4.73 18.18
CA GLY A 580 10.06 -4.49 17.91
C GLY A 580 10.48 -4.46 16.43
N LYS A 581 9.57 -4.79 15.50
CA LYS A 581 9.80 -4.70 14.03
C LYS A 581 10.01 -3.25 13.61
N ILE A 582 11.10 -2.96 12.90
CA ILE A 582 11.42 -1.64 12.34
C ILE A 582 10.41 -1.29 11.25
N LEU A 583 9.85 -0.07 11.31
CA LEU A 583 8.89 0.43 10.33
C LEU A 583 9.63 1.10 9.17
N ARG A 584 10.39 0.31 8.39
CA ARG A 584 11.25 0.80 7.29
C ARG A 584 10.50 1.62 6.23
N ARG A 585 9.18 1.41 6.06
CA ARG A 585 8.31 2.29 5.27
C ARG A 585 8.46 3.76 5.67
N MET A 586 8.24 4.11 6.95
CA MET A 586 8.32 5.50 7.42
C MET A 586 9.70 6.15 7.19
N LEU A 587 10.77 5.34 7.22
CA LEU A 587 12.13 5.81 6.93
C LEU A 587 12.39 6.00 5.44
N ARG A 588 11.85 5.11 4.58
CA ARG A 588 11.89 5.28 3.11
C ARG A 588 11.04 6.46 2.67
N ASP A 589 9.84 6.63 3.21
CA ASP A 589 8.94 7.74 2.91
C ASP A 589 9.62 9.08 3.27
N LYS A 590 10.24 9.16 4.47
CA LYS A 590 11.06 10.32 4.89
C LYS A 590 12.26 10.58 3.95
N GLU A 591 12.94 9.53 3.49
CA GLU A 591 14.10 9.67 2.60
C GLU A 591 13.70 10.08 1.18
N LYS A 592 12.58 9.55 0.64
CA LYS A 592 12.00 9.97 -0.63
C LYS A 592 11.71 11.47 -0.59
N GLU A 593 11.02 11.93 0.45
CA GLU A 593 10.68 13.34 0.63
C GLU A 593 11.95 14.22 0.77
N LYS A 594 12.94 13.78 1.54
CA LYS A 594 14.22 14.51 1.67
C LYS A 594 15.02 14.56 0.36
N ARG A 595 14.98 13.51 -0.46
CA ARG A 595 15.63 13.48 -1.78
C ARG A 595 14.96 14.44 -2.74
N ARG A 596 13.63 14.43 -2.80
CA ARG A 596 12.78 15.38 -3.55
C ARG A 596 13.11 16.84 -3.20
N GLN A 597 13.22 17.16 -1.90
CA GLN A 597 13.67 18.49 -1.42
C GLN A 597 15.14 18.84 -1.72
N THR A 598 16.00 17.84 -1.94
CA THR A 598 17.44 18.07 -2.20
C THR A 598 17.72 18.25 -3.70
N SER A 599 17.04 17.48 -4.56
CA SER A 599 17.07 17.63 -6.01
C SER A 599 16.60 19.02 -6.44
N SER A 600 15.54 19.56 -5.81
CA SER A 600 15.07 20.94 -6.10
C SER A 600 16.12 22.02 -5.78
N LYS A 601 16.92 21.83 -4.71
CA LYS A 601 18.02 22.74 -4.35
C LYS A 601 19.23 22.63 -5.28
N LEU A 602 19.58 21.42 -5.72
CA LEU A 602 20.69 21.22 -6.65
C LEU A 602 20.38 21.80 -8.04
N CYS A 603 19.12 21.71 -8.48
CA CYS A 603 18.64 22.34 -9.71
C CYS A 603 18.75 23.89 -9.64
N HIS A 604 18.38 24.48 -8.50
CA HIS A 604 18.58 25.92 -8.22
C HIS A 604 20.06 26.35 -8.25
N MET A 605 20.96 25.54 -7.68
CA MET A 605 22.38 25.92 -7.59
C MET A 605 23.15 25.71 -8.91
N THR A 606 22.72 24.76 -9.74
CA THR A 606 23.28 24.53 -11.08
C THR A 606 22.93 25.67 -12.05
N SER A 607 21.69 26.19 -11.96
CA SER A 607 21.24 27.37 -12.72
C SER A 607 22.08 28.63 -12.47
N LEU A 608 22.53 28.84 -11.22
CA LEU A 608 23.38 30.00 -10.87
C LEU A 608 24.82 29.91 -11.42
N LEU A 609 25.33 28.70 -11.70
CA LEU A 609 26.67 28.49 -12.23
C LEU A 609 26.75 28.62 -13.76
N SER A 610 25.65 28.39 -14.49
CA SER A 610 25.58 28.54 -15.95
C SER A 610 25.42 29.99 -16.45
N ILE A 611 25.03 30.94 -15.58
CA ILE A 611 24.73 32.33 -15.96
C ILE A 611 25.98 33.24 -16.09
N SER A 612 27.17 32.81 -15.63
CA SER A 612 28.34 33.72 -15.49
C SER A 612 29.38 33.71 -16.62
N VAL A 613 29.13 33.06 -17.78
CA VAL A 613 30.06 33.08 -18.92
C VAL A 613 29.35 33.22 -20.27
N THR A 614 28.83 34.42 -20.57
CA THR A 614 28.70 34.97 -21.95
C THR A 614 28.18 36.41 -21.94
N SER A 615 29.08 37.38 -22.15
CA SER A 615 28.88 38.69 -22.83
C SER A 615 29.74 39.81 -22.23
N ALA A 616 30.71 40.32 -23.00
CA ALA A 616 31.25 41.67 -22.90
C ALA A 616 32.25 41.91 -24.06
N GLU A 617 31.86 42.71 -25.04
CA GLU A 617 32.76 43.19 -26.09
C GLU A 617 33.60 44.39 -25.60
N CYS A 618 34.79 44.56 -26.16
CA CYS A 618 35.58 45.82 -26.11
C CYS A 618 35.05 46.81 -27.18
N PRO A 619 35.39 48.12 -27.21
CA PRO A 619 36.52 48.86 -26.56
C PRO A 619 36.06 50.25 -26.00
N PRO A 620 36.86 51.35 -25.90
CA PRO A 620 38.32 51.54 -25.90
C PRO A 620 38.86 52.28 -24.63
N LEU A 621 40.15 52.66 -24.67
CA LEU A 621 40.92 53.28 -23.58
C LEU A 621 40.44 54.69 -23.19
N GLU A 622 40.54 55.04 -21.89
CA GLU A 622 41.44 56.13 -21.45
C GLU A 622 41.74 56.14 -19.93
N SER A 623 42.72 56.96 -19.56
CA SER A 623 43.51 57.04 -18.33
C SER A 623 42.83 57.13 -16.94
N GLY A 624 43.46 56.46 -15.96
CA GLY A 624 44.01 57.16 -14.78
C GLY A 624 43.35 56.96 -13.41
N GLY A 625 44.19 56.91 -12.35
CA GLY A 625 43.78 57.14 -10.95
C GLY A 625 43.74 55.90 -10.05
N ALA A 626 44.65 55.83 -9.08
CA ALA A 626 44.74 54.71 -8.13
C ALA A 626 44.25 55.08 -6.71
N GLN A 627 43.58 54.13 -6.04
CA GLN A 627 43.57 53.82 -4.59
C GLN A 627 42.54 52.67 -4.41
N ALA A 628 42.85 51.41 -4.02
CA ALA A 628 43.71 50.87 -2.97
C ALA A 628 43.32 51.36 -1.56
N ALA A 629 43.10 50.54 -0.54
CA ALA A 629 42.93 49.08 -0.37
C ALA A 629 42.09 48.89 0.95
N GLU A 630 41.46 47.79 1.36
CA GLU A 630 41.85 46.40 1.67
C GLU A 630 40.50 45.62 1.90
N ALA A 631 40.39 44.28 1.95
CA ALA A 631 41.37 43.24 2.27
C ALA A 631 41.29 42.02 1.32
N LYS A 632 42.28 41.13 1.43
CA LYS A 632 42.58 40.04 0.49
C LYS A 632 42.25 38.64 1.06
N SER A 633 42.33 37.67 0.14
CA SER A 633 42.59 36.23 0.34
C SER A 633 41.33 35.36 0.61
N SER A 634 41.06 34.26 -0.11
CA SER A 634 41.83 33.58 -1.16
C SER A 634 40.94 32.87 -2.19
N LEU A 635 41.15 33.12 -3.48
CA LEU A 635 40.98 32.15 -4.59
C LEU A 635 41.52 32.75 -5.92
N ARG A 636 42.62 32.18 -6.42
CA ARG A 636 43.07 32.27 -7.83
C ARG A 636 43.04 30.83 -8.35
N LEU A 637 42.29 30.54 -9.43
CA LEU A 637 42.74 30.57 -10.82
C LEU A 637 43.99 29.70 -11.09
N CYS A 638 44.05 28.83 -12.11
CA CYS A 638 43.03 28.45 -13.11
C CYS A 638 43.48 27.16 -13.84
N LEU A 639 42.55 26.47 -14.52
CA LEU A 639 42.88 25.46 -15.55
C LEU A 639 43.73 26.04 -16.69
N ARG A 640 44.63 25.23 -17.27
CA ARG A 640 44.90 25.22 -18.73
C ARG A 640 45.80 24.05 -19.23
N PHE A 641 45.31 23.43 -20.31
CA PHE A 641 46.02 22.69 -21.39
C PHE A 641 46.65 21.28 -21.18
N LEU A 642 46.27 20.39 -22.11
CA LEU A 642 46.95 19.17 -22.59
C LEU A 642 47.72 19.50 -23.90
N PRO A 643 48.44 18.54 -24.55
CA PRO A 643 49.78 18.02 -24.24
C PRO A 643 50.80 18.41 -25.36
N PRO A 644 52.05 17.89 -25.38
CA PRO A 644 52.37 16.84 -26.36
C PRO A 644 53.45 15.81 -25.89
N SER A 645 54.05 15.10 -26.86
CA SER A 645 54.65 13.75 -26.81
C SER A 645 56.15 13.60 -26.48
N SER A 646 56.52 12.33 -26.22
CA SER A 646 57.80 11.62 -26.53
C SER A 646 59.14 12.07 -25.91
N ASP A 647 59.74 11.21 -25.06
CA ASP A 647 60.97 10.44 -25.44
C ASP A 647 61.35 9.30 -24.45
N LEU A 648 62.13 8.34 -24.95
CA LEU A 648 62.62 7.06 -24.34
C LEU A 648 64.03 7.22 -23.69
N PRO A 649 64.81 6.17 -23.27
CA PRO A 649 64.55 4.72 -23.06
C PRO A 649 65.06 4.14 -21.69
N PHE A 650 64.83 2.84 -21.40
CA PHE A 650 65.92 1.85 -21.16
C PHE A 650 65.40 0.38 -21.11
N HIS A 651 66.30 -0.59 -21.34
CA HIS A 651 66.04 -1.99 -21.74
C HIS A 651 65.86 -3.03 -20.61
N PHE A 652 65.16 -4.15 -20.91
CA PHE A 652 65.71 -5.53 -21.08
C PHE A 652 64.57 -6.47 -21.56
N CYS A 653 64.60 -7.04 -22.78
CA CYS A 653 65.08 -8.41 -23.12
C CYS A 653 64.55 -9.52 -22.17
N SER A 654 63.93 -10.64 -22.57
CA SER A 654 63.73 -11.30 -23.88
C SER A 654 62.61 -12.37 -23.73
N LEU A 655 62.16 -13.23 -24.67
CA LEU A 655 62.51 -13.63 -26.05
C LEU A 655 61.24 -14.32 -26.69
N ILE A 656 61.35 -14.94 -27.88
CA ILE A 656 60.37 -15.89 -28.50
C ILE A 656 61.18 -17.07 -29.09
N PRO A 657 60.60 -18.24 -29.45
CA PRO A 657 60.30 -18.40 -30.88
C PRO A 657 59.00 -19.18 -31.22
N LYS A 658 58.47 -18.91 -32.42
CA LYS A 658 57.46 -19.72 -33.14
C LYS A 658 58.11 -20.95 -33.80
N THR A 659 57.30 -21.93 -34.23
CA THR A 659 57.29 -22.65 -35.55
C THR A 659 56.62 -24.05 -35.41
N SER A 660 56.03 -24.75 -36.39
CA SER A 660 55.21 -24.49 -37.61
C SER A 660 55.33 -25.69 -38.59
N TYR A 661 54.44 -25.82 -39.61
CA TYR A 661 54.47 -26.75 -40.77
C TYR A 661 54.14 -28.25 -40.52
N ASP A 662 53.65 -29.08 -41.47
CA ASP A 662 52.74 -28.88 -42.64
C ASP A 662 52.42 -30.23 -43.37
N MET A 663 51.44 -30.22 -44.29
CA MET A 663 51.23 -31.07 -45.50
C MET A 663 51.38 -32.62 -45.48
N ALA A 664 50.32 -33.35 -45.90
CA ALA A 664 50.18 -33.95 -47.26
C ALA A 664 49.22 -35.18 -47.35
N HIS A 665 48.28 -35.17 -48.32
CA HIS A 665 47.46 -36.32 -48.76
C HIS A 665 48.16 -37.14 -49.88
N PRO A 666 47.73 -38.39 -50.19
CA PRO A 666 46.70 -38.60 -51.23
C PRO A 666 45.66 -39.73 -50.97
N ASP A 667 44.46 -39.57 -51.53
CA ASP A 667 43.38 -40.56 -51.70
C ASP A 667 43.63 -41.43 -52.98
N PRO A 668 43.10 -42.68 -53.12
CA PRO A 668 41.78 -42.87 -53.75
C PRO A 668 40.96 -44.11 -53.28
N ASN A 669 39.69 -43.91 -52.90
CA ASN A 669 38.47 -44.70 -53.24
C ASN A 669 37.36 -44.48 -52.17
N ALA A 670 36.54 -43.42 -52.22
CA ALA A 670 35.42 -43.14 -53.14
C ALA A 670 34.13 -43.97 -52.88
N PRO A 671 32.89 -43.41 -52.99
CA PRO A 671 32.54 -41.96 -52.98
C PRO A 671 31.16 -41.55 -52.36
N HIS A 672 30.94 -40.20 -52.27
CA HIS A 672 29.66 -39.43 -52.19
C HIS A 672 28.81 -39.49 -50.89
N HIS A 673 28.19 -38.42 -50.36
CA HIS A 673 28.17 -36.92 -50.52
C HIS A 673 27.80 -36.35 -49.12
N GLU A 674 28.38 -35.28 -48.55
CA GLU A 674 28.35 -33.82 -48.85
C GLU A 674 27.03 -33.06 -48.56
N ASP A 675 27.07 -32.30 -47.46
CA ASP A 675 26.81 -30.86 -47.26
C ASP A 675 25.42 -30.15 -47.36
N GLU A 676 25.22 -29.31 -46.32
CA GLU A 676 24.64 -27.95 -46.19
C GLU A 676 23.24 -27.53 -46.71
N ASP A 677 22.48 -26.93 -45.76
CA ASP A 677 21.57 -25.78 -45.85
C ASP A 677 20.20 -25.79 -46.58
N VAL A 678 19.37 -24.83 -46.13
CA VAL A 678 18.14 -24.24 -46.72
C VAL A 678 16.76 -24.70 -46.14
N HIS A 679 15.84 -23.71 -46.11
CA HIS A 679 14.49 -23.66 -45.52
C HIS A 679 13.37 -24.38 -46.33
N GLU A 680 12.12 -24.27 -45.82
CA GLU A 680 10.81 -24.58 -46.45
C GLU A 680 10.40 -26.07 -46.45
N GLU A 681 9.14 -26.50 -46.35
CA GLU A 681 7.86 -25.92 -45.88
C GLU A 681 6.85 -27.09 -45.61
N ASN A 682 5.72 -26.81 -44.93
CA ASN A 682 4.36 -27.41 -45.03
C ASN A 682 4.09 -28.90 -45.37
N GLU A 683 3.22 -29.55 -44.57
CA GLU A 683 2.00 -30.34 -44.94
C GLU A 683 1.58 -31.21 -43.71
N MET A 684 0.45 -30.95 -43.02
CA MET A 684 -0.97 -31.27 -43.32
C MET A 684 -1.39 -32.74 -43.10
N LEU A 685 -2.19 -32.93 -42.03
CA LEU A 685 -3.24 -33.93 -41.70
C LEU A 685 -3.35 -35.29 -42.44
N ASP A 686 -3.57 -36.35 -41.65
CA ASP A 686 -4.79 -37.20 -41.65
C ASP A 686 -4.82 -37.94 -40.28
N ALA A 687 -5.94 -38.17 -39.57
CA ALA A 687 -7.30 -38.67 -39.87
C ALA A 687 -7.44 -40.21 -39.72
N ASP A 688 -8.61 -40.63 -39.22
CA ASP A 688 -9.08 -42.01 -38.98
C ASP A 688 -8.43 -42.86 -37.86
N GLU A 689 -8.96 -42.73 -36.63
CA GLU A 689 -9.55 -43.88 -35.94
C GLU A 689 -10.67 -43.41 -34.98
N ALA A 690 -11.83 -44.07 -35.04
CA ALA A 690 -13.08 -43.67 -34.37
C ALA A 690 -13.76 -44.87 -33.68
N ASP A 691 -14.86 -44.56 -32.98
CA ASP A 691 -15.89 -45.48 -32.44
C ASP A 691 -15.54 -46.36 -31.21
N GLU A 692 -16.14 -46.02 -30.07
CA GLU A 692 -16.96 -47.00 -29.31
C GLU A 692 -18.28 -46.34 -28.87
N GLU A 693 -19.38 -47.09 -28.97
CA GLU A 693 -20.76 -46.61 -28.87
C GLU A 693 -21.29 -46.54 -27.42
N ILE A 694 -22.25 -45.64 -27.17
CA ILE A 694 -23.11 -45.68 -25.98
C ILE A 694 -24.38 -46.46 -26.33
N VAL A 695 -24.66 -47.54 -25.61
CA VAL A 695 -25.91 -48.32 -25.76
C VAL A 695 -27.01 -47.68 -24.93
N ASP A 696 -28.11 -47.33 -25.60
CA ASP A 696 -29.40 -46.88 -25.07
C ASP A 696 -30.21 -48.06 -24.52
N ASP A 697 -30.98 -47.83 -23.44
CA ASP A 697 -32.16 -48.65 -23.10
C ASP A 697 -33.00 -48.00 -21.96
N GLY A 698 -34.23 -47.57 -22.27
CA GLY A 698 -35.37 -47.65 -21.34
C GLY A 698 -36.01 -46.35 -20.83
N ASP A 699 -37.02 -45.87 -21.55
CA ASP A 699 -37.78 -44.64 -21.26
C ASP A 699 -39.12 -44.91 -20.50
N VAL A 700 -39.45 -44.07 -19.49
CA VAL A 700 -40.77 -43.81 -18.82
C VAL A 700 -41.63 -44.98 -18.23
N PRO A 701 -42.71 -44.77 -17.41
CA PRO A 701 -43.23 -43.55 -16.73
C PRO A 701 -43.53 -43.72 -15.20
N MET A 702 -44.09 -42.67 -14.57
CA MET A 702 -45.14 -42.60 -13.51
C MET A 702 -44.95 -41.28 -12.72
N ASP A 703 -45.59 -40.15 -13.06
CA ASP A 703 -46.99 -39.72 -12.86
C ASP A 703 -47.36 -39.15 -11.47
N SER A 704 -48.04 -37.98 -11.51
CA SER A 704 -48.93 -37.31 -10.53
C SER A 704 -48.39 -36.63 -9.25
N ASP A 705 -48.56 -35.29 -9.24
CA ASP A 705 -49.27 -34.43 -8.24
C ASP A 705 -48.88 -34.50 -6.73
N ASP A 706 -48.88 -33.42 -5.92
CA ASP A 706 -49.44 -32.06 -6.07
C ASP A 706 -48.70 -31.02 -5.18
N GLU A 707 -49.00 -29.74 -5.42
CA GLU A 707 -48.41 -28.44 -5.01
C GLU A 707 -47.83 -28.17 -3.60
N GLY A 708 -46.91 -27.18 -3.57
CA GLY A 708 -46.37 -26.52 -2.37
C GLY A 708 -45.40 -25.37 -2.72
N GLU A 709 -45.93 -24.28 -3.29
CA GLU A 709 -45.18 -23.20 -3.97
C GLU A 709 -43.94 -22.63 -3.23
N GLY A 710 -42.82 -22.59 -3.96
CA GLY A 710 -41.69 -21.70 -3.70
C GLY A 710 -41.12 -21.24 -5.05
N GLN A 711 -41.33 -19.97 -5.42
CA GLN A 711 -40.87 -19.44 -6.71
C GLN A 711 -39.34 -19.38 -6.76
N GLU A 712 -38.73 -20.31 -7.49
CA GLU A 712 -37.38 -20.12 -8.02
C GLU A 712 -37.43 -18.96 -9.03
N ILE A 713 -36.94 -17.79 -8.63
CA ILE A 713 -36.70 -16.69 -9.57
C ILE A 713 -35.48 -17.09 -10.40
N GLN A 714 -35.74 -17.73 -11.53
CA GLN A 714 -34.76 -17.99 -12.57
C GLN A 714 -34.34 -16.64 -13.19
N MET A 715 -33.39 -15.96 -12.55
CA MET A 715 -32.83 -14.69 -13.04
C MET A 715 -32.20 -14.91 -14.41
N THR A 716 -32.97 -14.57 -15.45
CA THR A 716 -32.49 -14.55 -16.82
C THR A 716 -31.60 -13.30 -16.96
N ILE A 717 -30.27 -13.49 -16.92
CA ILE A 717 -29.30 -12.40 -17.10
C ILE A 717 -29.37 -11.94 -18.56
N ASN A 718 -30.25 -10.99 -18.84
CA ASN A 718 -30.27 -10.29 -20.11
C ASN A 718 -29.07 -9.33 -20.16
N LEU A 719 -28.01 -9.74 -20.85
CA LEU A 719 -26.88 -8.89 -21.20
C LEU A 719 -27.35 -7.75 -22.11
N GLN A 720 -27.63 -6.58 -21.53
CA GLN A 720 -28.04 -5.39 -22.25
C GLN A 720 -26.81 -4.54 -22.63
N ASN A 721 -26.50 -4.50 -23.92
CA ASN A 721 -25.45 -3.65 -24.48
C ASN A 721 -26.01 -2.75 -25.60
N ASP A 722 -26.19 -1.47 -25.29
CA ASP A 722 -26.80 -0.43 -26.12
C ASP A 722 -25.79 0.28 -27.06
N SER A 723 -24.54 -0.20 -27.15
CA SER A 723 -23.51 0.38 -28.02
C SER A 723 -23.81 0.17 -29.53
N ALA A 724 -23.41 1.15 -30.34
CA ALA A 724 -23.43 1.08 -31.80
C ALA A 724 -22.18 0.39 -32.36
N ALA A 725 -21.02 0.54 -31.71
CA ALA A 725 -19.77 -0.13 -32.06
C ALA A 725 -18.89 -0.32 -30.82
N HIS A 726 -17.88 -1.18 -30.90
CA HIS A 726 -16.91 -1.46 -29.84
C HIS A 726 -15.48 -1.52 -30.38
N PHE A 727 -14.49 -1.35 -29.51
CA PHE A 727 -13.07 -1.55 -29.79
C PHE A 727 -12.44 -2.30 -28.61
N ASP A 728 -11.88 -3.47 -28.88
CA ASP A 728 -11.51 -4.51 -27.92
C ASP A 728 -10.03 -4.94 -28.01
N LYS A 729 -9.17 -4.05 -28.52
CA LYS A 729 -7.74 -4.34 -28.73
C LYS A 729 -6.86 -4.13 -27.51
N HIS A 730 -7.34 -3.45 -26.47
CA HIS A 730 -6.60 -3.37 -25.22
C HIS A 730 -6.69 -4.70 -24.48
N THR A 731 -5.57 -5.17 -23.92
CA THR A 731 -5.55 -6.42 -23.12
C THR A 731 -5.79 -6.20 -21.63
N ASP A 732 -5.96 -4.95 -21.21
CA ASP A 732 -6.21 -4.50 -19.83
C ASP A 732 -7.11 -3.24 -19.85
N SER A 733 -7.54 -2.77 -18.68
CA SER A 733 -8.42 -1.60 -18.53
C SER A 733 -7.97 -0.36 -19.30
N ILE A 734 -8.92 0.38 -19.87
CA ILE A 734 -8.65 1.64 -20.57
C ILE A 734 -8.70 2.79 -19.56
N PHE A 735 -7.54 3.29 -19.13
CA PHE A 735 -7.44 4.35 -18.12
C PHE A 735 -7.76 5.74 -18.66
N CYS A 736 -7.43 6.03 -19.93
CA CYS A 736 -7.58 7.38 -20.48
C CYS A 736 -8.12 7.40 -21.91
N ILE A 737 -8.83 8.48 -22.25
CA ILE A 737 -9.49 8.68 -23.55
C ILE A 737 -9.54 10.16 -23.93
N ALA A 738 -9.22 10.46 -25.19
CA ALA A 738 -9.24 11.81 -25.76
C ALA A 738 -9.88 11.81 -27.16
N GLN A 739 -10.50 12.94 -27.53
CA GLN A 739 -11.11 13.15 -28.84
C GLN A 739 -10.36 14.24 -29.60
N HIS A 740 -10.21 14.08 -30.91
CA HIS A 740 -9.50 15.05 -31.74
C HIS A 740 -10.33 16.34 -31.91
N PRO A 741 -9.78 17.54 -31.60
CA PRO A 741 -10.57 18.78 -31.47
C PRO A 741 -11.26 19.23 -32.77
N VAL A 742 -10.73 18.86 -33.93
CA VAL A 742 -11.32 19.18 -35.25
C VAL A 742 -12.16 18.04 -35.84
N HIS A 743 -11.84 16.80 -35.50
CA HIS A 743 -12.35 15.59 -36.17
C HIS A 743 -12.99 14.69 -35.12
N ALA A 744 -14.23 14.99 -34.73
CA ALA A 744 -14.89 14.32 -33.61
C ALA A 744 -15.01 12.79 -33.74
N ASN A 745 -14.87 12.24 -34.95
CA ASN A 745 -14.84 10.80 -35.20
C ASN A 745 -13.53 10.12 -34.75
N ILE A 746 -12.43 10.87 -34.62
CA ILE A 746 -11.12 10.34 -34.25
C ILE A 746 -10.95 10.43 -32.73
N VAL A 747 -10.73 9.28 -32.11
CA VAL A 747 -10.56 9.11 -30.67
C VAL A 747 -9.26 8.37 -30.42
N ALA A 748 -8.56 8.73 -29.35
CA ALA A 748 -7.39 8.02 -28.87
C ALA A 748 -7.64 7.49 -27.46
N THR A 749 -7.25 6.24 -27.21
CA THR A 749 -7.36 5.55 -25.92
C THR A 749 -5.97 5.15 -25.42
N GLY A 750 -5.78 5.07 -24.11
CA GLY A 750 -4.58 4.54 -23.46
C GLY A 750 -4.97 3.60 -22.32
N GLY A 751 -4.32 2.44 -22.24
CA GLY A 751 -4.67 1.37 -21.31
C GLY A 751 -3.55 0.96 -20.37
N GLY A 752 -3.88 0.00 -19.49
CA GLY A 752 -2.92 -0.72 -18.64
C GLY A 752 -2.02 -1.69 -19.38
N ASP A 753 -2.26 -1.90 -20.68
CA ASP A 753 -1.47 -2.73 -21.58
C ASP A 753 -0.23 -2.00 -22.17
N ASP A 754 0.23 -0.94 -21.52
CA ASP A 754 1.35 -0.04 -21.91
C ASP A 754 1.20 0.60 -23.32
N VAL A 755 0.00 0.54 -23.90
CA VAL A 755 -0.27 0.87 -25.30
C VAL A 755 -1.41 1.88 -25.39
N GLY A 756 -1.28 2.80 -26.35
CA GLY A 756 -2.40 3.61 -26.82
C GLY A 756 -2.82 3.22 -28.22
N TYR A 757 -4.09 3.46 -28.56
CA TYR A 757 -4.60 3.28 -29.91
C TYR A 757 -5.30 4.55 -30.39
N VAL A 758 -5.22 4.82 -31.70
CA VAL A 758 -6.06 5.83 -32.37
C VAL A 758 -7.08 5.08 -33.23
N VAL A 759 -8.35 5.42 -33.07
CA VAL A 759 -9.51 4.72 -33.65
C VAL A 759 -10.43 5.72 -34.33
N ASP A 760 -11.02 5.33 -35.45
CA ASP A 760 -12.00 6.13 -36.19
C ASP A 760 -13.41 5.52 -36.10
N THR A 761 -14.28 6.25 -35.41
CA THR A 761 -15.65 5.85 -35.11
C THR A 761 -16.62 6.02 -36.28
N ASN A 762 -16.23 6.69 -37.37
CA ASN A 762 -17.04 6.71 -38.61
C ASN A 762 -17.13 5.32 -39.28
N SER A 763 -16.27 4.37 -38.87
CA SER A 763 -16.31 2.98 -39.31
C SER A 763 -17.57 2.23 -38.84
N ALA A 764 -18.31 2.77 -37.88
CA ALA A 764 -19.53 2.17 -37.34
C ALA A 764 -20.68 2.22 -38.36
N PRO A 765 -21.27 1.08 -38.79
CA PRO A 765 -22.44 1.08 -39.65
C PRO A 765 -23.66 1.69 -38.94
N ALA A 766 -24.45 2.48 -39.69
CA ALA A 766 -25.62 3.14 -39.14
C ALA A 766 -26.67 2.13 -38.63
N ALA A 767 -27.03 2.23 -37.35
CA ALA A 767 -27.98 1.32 -36.73
C ALA A 767 -29.42 1.58 -37.22
N SER A 768 -29.92 0.73 -38.13
CA SER A 768 -31.30 0.21 -38.08
C SER A 768 -31.60 -0.80 -39.21
N GLN A 769 -32.18 -1.94 -38.83
CA GLN A 769 -33.21 -2.61 -39.63
C GLN A 769 -34.47 -2.79 -38.77
N PRO A 770 -35.69 -2.83 -39.36
CA PRO A 770 -36.94 -2.89 -38.58
C PRO A 770 -37.24 -4.23 -37.90
N ASN A 771 -36.44 -5.27 -38.18
CA ASN A 771 -36.68 -6.63 -37.71
C ASN A 771 -35.63 -6.99 -36.65
N GLY A 772 -36.07 -7.13 -35.39
CA GLY A 772 -35.21 -7.36 -34.23
C GLY A 772 -34.55 -8.74 -34.16
N GLN A 773 -33.62 -9.02 -35.08
CA GLN A 773 -32.64 -10.10 -34.93
C GLN A 773 -31.30 -9.50 -34.45
N PRO A 774 -30.65 -10.09 -33.44
CA PRO A 774 -29.31 -9.66 -33.04
C PRO A 774 -28.29 -10.08 -34.09
N GLN A 775 -27.58 -9.11 -34.68
CA GLN A 775 -26.42 -9.35 -35.51
C GLN A 775 -25.15 -9.19 -34.67
N GLU A 776 -24.18 -10.07 -34.88
CA GLU A 776 -22.81 -9.93 -34.36
C GLU A 776 -22.20 -8.62 -34.90
N ARG A 777 -21.82 -7.71 -33.99
CA ARG A 777 -21.40 -6.35 -34.33
C ARG A 777 -19.93 -6.38 -34.76
N GLU A 778 -19.58 -5.80 -35.91
CA GLU A 778 -18.17 -5.68 -36.30
C GLU A 778 -17.42 -4.73 -35.35
N GLY A 779 -16.27 -5.18 -34.84
CA GLY A 779 -15.37 -4.35 -34.03
C GLY A 779 -14.68 -3.27 -34.87
N LEU A 780 -14.44 -2.11 -34.25
CA LEU A 780 -13.67 -1.02 -34.83
C LEU A 780 -12.21 -1.45 -35.05
N LYS A 781 -11.58 -0.92 -36.10
CA LYS A 781 -10.18 -1.19 -36.43
C LYS A 781 -9.27 -0.09 -35.90
N GLU A 782 -8.12 -0.46 -35.37
CA GLU A 782 -7.06 0.48 -35.03
C GLU A 782 -6.56 1.19 -36.30
N GLN A 783 -6.51 2.53 -36.28
CA GLN A 783 -5.82 3.30 -37.32
C GLN A 783 -4.32 3.42 -37.03
N PHE A 784 -3.95 3.51 -35.75
CA PHE A 784 -2.56 3.62 -35.33
C PHE A 784 -2.36 3.10 -33.91
N LYS A 785 -1.16 2.57 -33.62
CA LYS A 785 -0.75 2.05 -32.32
C LYS A 785 0.37 2.91 -31.74
N LEU A 786 0.15 3.46 -30.55
CA LEU A 786 1.03 4.36 -29.81
C LEU A 786 1.84 3.54 -28.81
N GLU A 787 2.95 2.95 -29.27
CA GLU A 787 3.76 2.01 -28.48
C GLU A 787 4.98 2.66 -27.79
N GLY A 788 5.50 1.94 -26.79
CA GLY A 788 6.84 2.12 -26.23
C GLY A 788 6.89 2.69 -24.82
N HIS A 789 5.75 2.88 -24.15
CA HIS A 789 5.76 2.96 -22.70
C HIS A 789 6.21 1.62 -22.11
N LYS A 790 6.62 1.64 -20.84
CA LYS A 790 7.01 0.45 -20.06
C LYS A 790 6.10 0.18 -18.85
N ASP A 791 5.05 0.97 -18.74
CA ASP A 791 4.05 0.97 -17.69
C ASP A 791 2.80 1.70 -18.22
N SER A 792 1.70 1.62 -17.49
CA SER A 792 0.36 1.99 -17.93
C SER A 792 0.25 3.43 -18.45
N ILE A 793 -0.53 3.64 -19.53
CA ILE A 793 -0.79 4.98 -20.06
C ILE A 793 -1.91 5.64 -19.26
N ASN A 794 -1.52 6.52 -18.33
CA ASN A 794 -2.43 7.17 -17.39
C ASN A 794 -3.11 8.41 -17.98
N ALA A 795 -2.50 9.08 -18.97
CA ALA A 795 -3.13 10.20 -19.67
C ALA A 795 -2.78 10.26 -21.17
N ILE A 796 -3.75 10.68 -21.98
CA ILE A 796 -3.62 10.88 -23.43
C ILE A 796 -4.36 12.16 -23.84
N ILE A 797 -3.78 12.98 -24.71
CA ILE A 797 -4.41 14.18 -25.27
C ILE A 797 -4.06 14.40 -26.74
N PHE A 798 -4.88 15.20 -27.42
CA PHE A 798 -4.54 15.84 -28.69
C PHE A 798 -4.12 17.29 -28.45
N SER A 799 -3.20 17.82 -29.25
CA SER A 799 -2.73 19.20 -29.13
C SER A 799 -3.79 20.19 -29.60
N GLU A 800 -4.04 21.27 -28.86
CA GLU A 800 -5.00 22.29 -29.24
C GLU A 800 -4.36 23.49 -29.96
N PRO A 801 -5.12 24.22 -30.81
CA PRO A 801 -6.51 23.97 -31.19
C PRO A 801 -6.68 23.05 -32.42
N LYS A 802 -5.59 22.53 -33.01
CA LYS A 802 -5.62 21.89 -34.34
C LYS A 802 -5.54 20.34 -34.37
N GLY A 803 -5.22 19.69 -33.26
CA GLY A 803 -5.01 18.23 -33.17
C GLY A 803 -3.76 17.71 -33.87
N GLN A 804 -2.76 18.58 -34.14
CA GLN A 804 -1.58 18.23 -34.95
C GLN A 804 -0.65 17.20 -34.28
N PHE A 805 -0.72 17.06 -32.97
CA PHE A 805 0.03 16.07 -32.21
C PHE A 805 -0.92 15.29 -31.30
N VAL A 806 -0.62 14.02 -31.06
CA VAL A 806 -1.13 13.25 -29.93
C VAL A 806 0.03 13.06 -28.96
N ALA A 807 -0.25 13.22 -27.67
CA ALA A 807 0.72 13.02 -26.61
C ALA A 807 0.16 12.05 -25.57
N THR A 808 0.98 11.09 -25.15
CA THR A 808 0.68 10.15 -24.06
C THR A 808 1.64 10.40 -22.91
N ALA A 809 1.17 10.15 -21.71
CA ALA A 809 1.94 10.17 -20.48
C ALA A 809 1.70 8.86 -19.72
N GLY A 810 2.79 8.18 -19.36
CA GLY A 810 2.77 6.89 -18.68
C GLY A 810 3.17 6.98 -17.21
N LEU A 811 2.85 5.91 -16.47
CA LEU A 811 3.44 5.66 -15.15
C LEU A 811 4.94 5.32 -15.24
N ASP A 812 5.48 5.11 -16.45
CA ASP A 812 6.93 5.04 -16.69
C ASP A 812 7.63 6.41 -16.69
N GLY A 813 6.90 7.48 -16.36
CA GLY A 813 7.41 8.85 -16.26
C GLY A 813 7.67 9.52 -17.61
N LYS A 814 7.36 8.83 -18.73
CA LYS A 814 7.62 9.34 -20.07
C LYS A 814 6.44 10.13 -20.60
N VAL A 815 6.74 11.24 -21.27
CA VAL A 815 5.86 11.84 -22.28
C VAL A 815 6.34 11.38 -23.65
N ARG A 816 5.44 10.82 -24.45
CA ARG A 816 5.69 10.49 -25.86
C ARG A 816 4.79 11.33 -26.75
N VAL A 817 5.32 11.80 -27.87
CA VAL A 817 4.59 12.68 -28.79
C VAL A 817 4.70 12.18 -30.22
N TRP A 818 3.56 12.06 -30.89
CA TRP A 818 3.45 11.71 -32.30
C TRP A 818 2.79 12.85 -33.07
N GLN A 819 3.35 13.18 -34.22
CA GLN A 819 2.81 14.15 -35.16
C GLN A 819 1.82 13.48 -36.12
N GLY A 820 0.61 14.02 -36.22
CA GLY A 820 -0.42 13.58 -37.15
C GLY A 820 -0.32 14.28 -38.51
N VAL A 821 -0.85 13.64 -39.56
CA VAL A 821 -1.31 14.38 -40.75
C VAL A 821 -2.58 15.18 -40.43
N PRO A 822 -2.89 16.28 -41.14
CA PRO A 822 -4.08 17.11 -40.85
C PRO A 822 -5.43 16.38 -40.90
N ASP A 823 -5.48 15.24 -41.59
CA ASP A 823 -6.66 14.38 -41.71
C ASP A 823 -6.76 13.33 -40.57
N GLY A 824 -5.83 13.33 -39.62
CA GLY A 824 -5.78 12.45 -38.44
C GLY A 824 -5.52 10.95 -38.70
N THR A 825 -5.44 10.52 -39.96
CA THR A 825 -5.36 9.10 -40.38
C THR A 825 -3.99 8.45 -40.24
N LYS A 826 -2.92 9.22 -40.01
CA LYS A 826 -1.54 8.71 -39.87
C LYS A 826 -0.77 9.52 -38.85
N TRP A 827 -0.06 8.81 -38.00
CA TRP A 827 0.76 9.37 -36.93
C TRP A 827 2.21 8.95 -37.10
N LYS A 828 3.13 9.81 -36.65
CA LYS A 828 4.57 9.54 -36.69
C LYS A 828 5.21 9.99 -35.39
N PHE A 829 5.92 9.09 -34.72
CA PHE A 829 6.70 9.43 -33.53
C PHE A 829 7.65 10.62 -33.82
N LEU A 830 7.66 11.59 -32.92
CA LEU A 830 8.42 12.83 -33.01
C LEU A 830 9.52 12.88 -31.94
N ALA A 831 9.14 12.77 -30.66
CA ALA A 831 10.04 12.85 -29.53
C ALA A 831 9.47 12.13 -28.29
N GLU A 832 10.34 11.82 -27.34
CA GLU A 832 10.00 11.50 -25.95
C GLU A 832 10.80 12.38 -25.00
N ALA A 833 10.28 12.59 -23.79
CA ALA A 833 11.02 13.16 -22.65
C ALA A 833 10.67 12.37 -21.37
N GLN A 834 11.58 12.38 -20.41
CA GLN A 834 11.41 11.72 -19.11
C GLN A 834 12.10 12.56 -18.04
N GLU A 835 11.34 13.46 -17.41
CA GLU A 835 11.83 14.36 -16.36
C GLU A 835 11.42 13.92 -14.94
N VAL A 836 10.52 12.93 -14.84
CA VAL A 836 9.86 12.48 -13.60
C VAL A 836 9.77 10.94 -13.56
N GLU A 837 9.49 10.37 -12.39
CA GLU A 837 9.31 8.92 -12.22
C GLU A 837 7.93 8.45 -12.74
N GLU A 838 6.85 9.19 -12.46
CA GLU A 838 5.46 8.83 -12.78
C GLU A 838 4.64 10.09 -13.13
N ILE A 839 3.74 10.02 -14.12
CA ILE A 839 2.86 11.15 -14.53
C ILE A 839 1.39 10.85 -14.23
N ASN A 840 0.71 11.79 -13.58
CA ASN A 840 -0.68 11.64 -13.12
C ASN A 840 -1.71 12.15 -14.13
N TRP A 841 -1.44 13.28 -14.78
CA TRP A 841 -2.35 13.90 -15.74
C TRP A 841 -1.58 14.69 -16.80
N LEU A 842 -2.22 14.86 -17.95
CA LEU A 842 -1.71 15.61 -19.11
C LEU A 842 -2.89 16.38 -19.74
N ILE A 843 -2.71 17.67 -20.00
CA ILE A 843 -3.74 18.56 -20.58
C ILE A 843 -3.17 19.49 -21.65
N ALA A 844 -3.93 19.71 -22.73
CA ALA A 844 -3.59 20.67 -23.77
C ALA A 844 -3.98 22.11 -23.38
N ASN A 845 -3.19 23.10 -23.83
CA ASN A 845 -3.56 24.51 -23.72
C ASN A 845 -4.57 24.87 -24.83
N PRO A 846 -5.79 25.35 -24.51
CA PRO A 846 -6.81 25.70 -25.49
C PRO A 846 -6.52 26.99 -26.29
N SER A 847 -5.49 27.78 -25.92
CA SER A 847 -5.26 29.10 -26.50
C SER A 847 -4.76 29.06 -27.95
N PRO A 848 -5.43 29.76 -28.89
CA PRO A 848 -4.91 29.97 -30.24
C PRO A 848 -3.58 30.76 -30.28
N ASN A 849 -3.27 31.54 -29.23
CA ASN A 849 -2.06 32.34 -29.12
C ASN A 849 -0.83 31.49 -28.75
N HIS A 850 -1.04 30.37 -28.06
CA HIS A 850 -0.01 29.44 -27.61
C HIS A 850 -0.30 28.01 -28.11
N PRO A 851 -0.36 27.80 -29.43
CA PRO A 851 -0.78 26.54 -30.02
C PRO A 851 0.22 25.42 -29.72
N ASN A 852 -0.30 24.21 -29.54
CA ASN A 852 0.48 23.01 -29.25
C ASN A 852 1.32 23.10 -27.95
N VAL A 853 0.87 23.86 -26.96
CA VAL A 853 1.40 23.79 -25.59
C VAL A 853 0.64 22.73 -24.79
N VAL A 854 1.35 21.96 -23.98
CA VAL A 854 0.78 20.93 -23.09
C VAL A 854 1.36 21.08 -21.68
N ALA A 855 0.57 20.76 -20.66
CA ALA A 855 1.01 20.71 -19.26
C ALA A 855 0.75 19.34 -18.67
N LEU A 856 1.65 18.88 -17.79
CA LEU A 856 1.48 17.67 -16.98
C LEU A 856 1.75 17.95 -15.52
N GLY A 857 1.18 17.10 -14.66
CA GLY A 857 1.51 17.00 -13.23
C GLY A 857 1.97 15.60 -12.89
N ALA A 858 3.00 15.52 -12.06
CA ALA A 858 3.68 14.28 -11.69
C ALA A 858 3.45 13.86 -10.24
N ASN A 859 3.77 12.61 -9.94
CA ASN A 859 3.68 12.06 -8.58
C ASN A 859 4.66 12.77 -7.61
N ASP A 860 5.81 13.24 -8.11
CA ASP A 860 6.72 14.09 -7.33
C ASP A 860 6.24 15.55 -7.15
N GLY A 861 4.98 15.85 -7.48
CA GLY A 861 4.37 17.18 -7.33
C GLY A 861 4.88 18.22 -8.32
N SER A 862 5.85 17.87 -9.17
CA SER A 862 6.33 18.79 -10.21
C SER A 862 5.28 18.94 -11.31
N VAL A 863 5.24 20.14 -11.88
CA VAL A 863 4.35 20.50 -12.98
C VAL A 863 5.21 21.00 -14.13
N TRP A 864 5.11 20.36 -15.30
CA TRP A 864 5.94 20.67 -16.46
C TRP A 864 5.07 21.14 -17.62
N VAL A 865 5.52 22.20 -18.30
CA VAL A 865 4.85 22.76 -19.47
C VAL A 865 5.77 22.64 -20.68
N TYR A 866 5.30 22.00 -21.73
CA TYR A 866 6.06 21.75 -22.97
C TYR A 866 5.44 22.47 -24.16
N GLN A 867 6.29 22.99 -25.04
CA GLN A 867 5.92 23.40 -26.39
C GLN A 867 6.21 22.24 -27.35
N LEU A 868 5.18 21.72 -28.02
CA LEU A 868 5.35 20.75 -29.09
C LEU A 868 5.70 21.49 -30.38
N THR A 869 6.78 21.06 -31.05
CA THR A 869 7.29 21.66 -32.29
C THR A 869 7.41 20.61 -33.40
N THR A 870 7.50 21.05 -34.66
CA THR A 870 7.54 20.15 -35.83
C THR A 870 8.96 19.75 -36.26
N ASP A 871 9.98 20.20 -35.53
CA ASP A 871 11.37 20.07 -35.97
C ASP A 871 11.93 18.67 -35.65
N LYS A 872 12.41 17.98 -36.68
CA LYS A 872 12.88 16.59 -36.57
C LYS A 872 14.14 16.48 -35.72
N GLY A 873 14.04 15.79 -34.59
CA GLY A 873 15.18 15.49 -33.71
C GLY A 873 15.46 16.53 -32.63
N SER A 874 14.58 17.52 -32.47
CA SER A 874 14.58 18.40 -31.30
C SER A 874 14.00 17.67 -30.08
N GLU A 875 14.64 17.79 -28.92
CA GLU A 875 14.08 17.38 -27.63
C GLU A 875 12.80 18.19 -27.32
N LEU A 876 11.88 17.66 -26.51
CA LEU A 876 10.65 18.37 -26.14
C LEU A 876 11.00 19.65 -25.37
N GLN A 877 10.60 20.80 -25.91
CA GLN A 877 10.99 22.09 -25.33
C GLN A 877 10.18 22.39 -24.07
N VAL A 878 10.83 22.28 -22.90
CA VAL A 878 10.29 22.79 -21.64
C VAL A 878 10.17 24.31 -21.71
N LEU A 879 8.94 24.82 -21.55
CA LEU A 879 8.65 26.26 -21.41
C LEU A 879 8.81 26.72 -19.95
N GLN A 880 8.23 25.95 -19.02
CA GLN A 880 8.25 26.21 -17.59
C GLN A 880 8.22 24.87 -16.83
N ALA A 881 8.79 24.87 -15.63
CA ALA A 881 8.66 23.78 -14.68
C ALA A 881 8.49 24.34 -13.26
N TYR A 882 7.54 23.80 -12.50
CA TYR A 882 7.16 24.28 -11.18
C TYR A 882 7.28 23.17 -10.13
N TYR A 883 7.75 23.54 -8.93
CA TYR A 883 8.12 22.60 -7.87
C TYR A 883 7.67 23.08 -6.46
N LEU A 884 6.48 23.71 -6.36
CA LEU A 884 5.96 24.18 -5.06
C LEU A 884 5.01 23.22 -4.35
N HIS A 885 4.41 22.24 -5.06
CA HIS A 885 3.68 21.17 -4.40
C HIS A 885 4.67 20.25 -3.67
N THR A 886 4.33 19.88 -2.44
CA THR A 886 5.12 18.99 -1.58
C THR A 886 4.61 17.55 -1.56
N GLU A 887 3.43 17.29 -2.13
CA GLU A 887 2.89 15.93 -2.35
C GLU A 887 2.42 15.77 -3.81
N THR A 888 1.82 14.63 -4.14
CA THR A 888 1.32 14.22 -5.46
C THR A 888 0.51 15.33 -6.14
N CYS A 889 0.87 15.74 -7.37
CA CYS A 889 0.04 16.69 -8.12
C CYS A 889 -1.11 15.94 -8.81
N THR A 890 -2.33 16.12 -8.31
CA THR A 890 -3.51 15.27 -8.60
C THR A 890 -4.29 15.72 -9.83
N ALA A 891 -4.43 17.03 -10.04
CA ALA A 891 -5.14 17.58 -11.19
C ALA A 891 -4.62 18.96 -11.62
N GLY A 892 -4.85 19.29 -12.89
CA GLY A 892 -4.56 20.59 -13.48
C GLY A 892 -5.69 21.08 -14.39
N ALA A 893 -5.81 22.39 -14.57
CA ALA A 893 -6.76 23.00 -15.50
C ALA A 893 -6.18 24.31 -16.08
N TRP A 894 -6.28 24.46 -17.40
CA TRP A 894 -6.01 25.72 -18.08
C TRP A 894 -7.18 26.69 -17.96
N SER A 895 -6.86 27.97 -17.90
CA SER A 895 -7.84 29.05 -18.05
C SER A 895 -8.39 29.10 -19.49
N PRO A 896 -9.59 29.67 -19.72
CA PRO A 896 -10.19 29.71 -21.06
C PRO A 896 -9.42 30.53 -22.11
N ASP A 897 -8.58 31.48 -21.67
CA ASP A 897 -7.62 32.21 -22.52
C ASP A 897 -6.27 31.49 -22.64
N GLY A 898 -6.04 30.46 -21.81
CA GLY A 898 -4.85 29.60 -21.76
C GLY A 898 -3.60 30.27 -21.21
N ASN A 899 -3.75 31.40 -20.54
CA ASN A 899 -2.63 32.17 -19.97
C ASN A 899 -2.21 31.68 -18.58
N LEU A 900 -3.20 31.24 -17.80
CA LEU A 900 -3.04 30.72 -16.45
C LEU A 900 -3.25 29.20 -16.41
N LEU A 901 -2.40 28.50 -15.68
CA LEU A 901 -2.53 27.08 -15.36
C LEU A 901 -2.78 26.93 -13.85
N ALA A 902 -3.91 26.34 -13.45
CA ALA A 902 -4.17 25.98 -12.06
C ALA A 902 -3.81 24.51 -11.81
N THR A 903 -3.13 24.22 -10.70
CA THR A 903 -2.77 22.85 -10.28
C THR A 903 -3.03 22.63 -8.79
N VAL A 904 -3.40 21.40 -8.43
CA VAL A 904 -3.72 20.97 -7.06
C VAL A 904 -2.93 19.73 -6.65
N SER A 905 -2.86 19.48 -5.33
CA SER A 905 -2.07 18.41 -4.74
C SER A 905 -2.70 17.82 -3.46
N GLU A 906 -2.29 16.60 -3.12
CA GLU A 906 -2.67 15.89 -1.87
C GLU A 906 -2.25 16.66 -0.60
N ASP A 907 -1.24 17.52 -0.67
CA ASP A 907 -0.82 18.43 0.42
C ASP A 907 -1.82 19.56 0.72
N SER A 908 -2.97 19.58 0.04
CA SER A 908 -4.01 20.61 0.12
C SER A 908 -3.56 21.99 -0.38
N SER A 909 -2.59 22.04 -1.31
CA SER A 909 -2.20 23.27 -2.01
C SER A 909 -2.83 23.40 -3.39
N LEU A 910 -3.06 24.66 -3.74
CA LEU A 910 -3.51 25.16 -5.03
C LEU A 910 -2.53 26.25 -5.45
N TYR A 911 -1.93 26.08 -6.62
CA TYR A 911 -1.14 27.11 -7.28
C TYR A 911 -1.77 27.46 -8.61
N VAL A 912 -1.74 28.74 -8.96
CA VAL A 912 -2.15 29.25 -10.28
C VAL A 912 -0.95 29.96 -10.88
N TRP A 913 -0.40 29.37 -11.93
CA TRP A 913 0.84 29.77 -12.57
C TRP A 913 0.59 30.76 -13.71
N ASP A 914 1.42 31.80 -13.79
CA ASP A 914 1.54 32.62 -15.00
C ASP A 914 2.58 31.97 -15.90
N VAL A 915 2.12 31.25 -16.94
CA VAL A 915 3.01 30.44 -17.78
C VAL A 915 3.80 31.31 -18.77
N PHE A 916 3.16 32.37 -19.28
CA PHE A 916 3.69 33.22 -20.34
C PHE A 916 4.13 34.62 -19.85
N GLY A 917 3.87 34.96 -18.58
CA GLY A 917 4.26 36.23 -17.97
C GLY A 917 3.26 37.37 -18.19
N GLU A 918 2.04 37.08 -18.65
CA GLU A 918 1.03 38.11 -18.93
C GLU A 918 0.47 38.76 -17.65
N ALA A 919 0.28 37.97 -16.58
CA ALA A 919 -0.16 38.50 -15.29
C ALA A 919 0.95 39.36 -14.66
N ALA A 920 2.20 38.95 -14.79
CA ALA A 920 3.37 39.73 -14.36
C ALA A 920 3.48 41.05 -15.13
N ALA A 921 3.30 41.02 -16.47
CA ALA A 921 3.30 42.22 -17.31
C ALA A 921 2.19 43.22 -16.97
N GLN A 922 1.02 42.73 -16.51
CA GLN A 922 -0.08 43.57 -16.02
C GLN A 922 0.06 43.96 -14.53
N GLY A 923 1.15 43.56 -13.85
CA GLY A 923 1.42 43.90 -12.44
C GLY A 923 0.50 43.19 -11.44
N LEU A 924 -0.04 42.02 -11.80
CA LEU A 924 -1.03 41.25 -11.04
C LEU A 924 -0.42 40.11 -10.20
N THR A 925 0.88 39.86 -10.31
CA THR A 925 1.63 38.90 -9.48
C THR A 925 1.97 39.45 -8.09
N SER A 926 2.11 38.58 -7.09
CA SER A 926 2.47 39.01 -5.73
C SER A 926 3.87 39.62 -5.68
N SER A 927 4.12 40.52 -4.71
CA SER A 927 5.44 41.17 -4.50
C SER A 927 6.51 40.26 -3.88
N THR A 928 6.31 38.95 -3.95
CA THR A 928 7.21 37.88 -3.49
C THR A 928 7.66 37.09 -4.73
N ASN A 929 8.90 36.60 -4.77
CA ASN A 929 9.55 35.97 -5.94
C ASN A 929 8.94 34.62 -6.43
N SER A 930 7.62 34.43 -6.34
CA SER A 930 6.89 33.25 -6.82
C SER A 930 6.27 33.50 -8.20
N GLN A 931 6.49 32.58 -9.16
CA GLN A 931 5.77 32.56 -10.45
C GLN A 931 4.27 32.27 -10.32
N ALA A 932 3.80 31.88 -9.13
CA ALA A 932 2.39 31.70 -8.81
C ALA A 932 1.69 33.06 -8.61
N VAL A 933 0.60 33.27 -9.34
CA VAL A 933 -0.32 34.42 -9.23
C VAL A 933 -1.27 34.24 -8.05
N VAL A 934 -1.68 32.99 -7.78
CA VAL A 934 -2.39 32.58 -6.57
C VAL A 934 -1.66 31.38 -5.99
N GLY A 935 -1.42 31.40 -4.68
CA GLY A 935 -0.89 30.27 -3.93
C GLY A 935 -1.64 30.15 -2.61
N LEU A 936 -2.44 29.10 -2.48
CA LEU A 936 -3.13 28.73 -1.24
C LEU A 936 -2.64 27.35 -0.83
N THR A 937 -2.38 27.14 0.46
CA THR A 937 -1.86 25.87 0.99
C THR A 937 -2.67 25.44 2.21
N GLY A 938 -2.51 24.18 2.65
CA GLY A 938 -3.12 23.67 3.87
C GLY A 938 -2.73 24.41 5.17
N VAL A 939 -1.84 25.42 5.09
CA VAL A 939 -1.50 26.33 6.19
C VAL A 939 -2.64 27.34 6.47
N ASP A 940 -3.42 27.74 5.45
CA ASP A 940 -4.66 28.51 5.71
C ASP A 940 -5.80 27.54 5.98
N GLU A 941 -6.17 27.40 7.26
CA GLU A 941 -7.26 26.52 7.72
C GLU A 941 -8.61 26.81 7.05
N ARG A 942 -8.82 28.01 6.48
CA ARG A 942 -10.05 28.36 5.75
C ARG A 942 -10.07 27.77 4.35
N PHE A 943 -8.90 27.54 3.76
CA PHE A 943 -8.75 26.86 2.48
C PHE A 943 -8.68 25.35 2.66
N ARG A 944 -7.87 24.87 3.64
CA ARG A 944 -7.56 23.46 3.89
C ARG A 944 -8.76 22.53 3.73
N VAL A 945 -8.54 21.43 3.04
CA VAL A 945 -9.43 20.27 2.97
C VAL A 945 -8.62 19.10 3.50
N GLU A 946 -9.08 18.41 4.55
CA GLU A 946 -8.30 17.30 5.10
C GLU A 946 -8.32 16.11 4.13
N GLY A 947 -7.15 15.50 3.89
CA GLY A 947 -6.97 14.46 2.89
C GLY A 947 -6.69 14.98 1.46
N GLY A 948 -6.52 16.28 1.25
CA GLY A 948 -5.99 16.84 0.01
C GLY A 948 -7.04 17.40 -0.96
N LEU A 949 -6.58 17.71 -2.16
CA LEU A 949 -7.39 18.15 -3.30
C LEU A 949 -7.15 17.21 -4.47
N TYR A 950 -8.21 16.79 -5.16
CA TYR A 950 -8.13 15.78 -6.24
C TYR A 950 -8.60 16.29 -7.60
N THR A 951 -9.37 17.38 -7.64
CA THR A 951 -9.97 17.87 -8.88
C THR A 951 -10.02 19.39 -8.92
N VAL A 952 -9.86 20.00 -10.10
CA VAL A 952 -9.87 21.45 -10.31
C VAL A 952 -10.55 21.80 -11.62
N ALA A 953 -11.39 22.84 -11.61
CA ALA A 953 -12.05 23.38 -12.79
C ALA A 953 -12.06 24.91 -12.74
N ILE A 954 -11.74 25.56 -13.86
CA ILE A 954 -11.78 27.03 -14.01
C ILE A 954 -13.11 27.44 -14.66
N ALA A 955 -13.72 28.51 -14.16
CA ALA A 955 -14.98 28.99 -14.73
C ALA A 955 -14.77 29.56 -16.15
N PRO A 956 -15.72 29.39 -17.09
CA PRO A 956 -15.62 29.89 -18.47
C PRO A 956 -15.42 31.42 -18.61
N SER A 957 -15.66 32.18 -17.54
CA SER A 957 -15.38 33.61 -17.47
C SER A 957 -13.93 33.96 -17.11
N GLY A 958 -13.09 32.98 -16.74
CA GLY A 958 -11.74 33.18 -16.22
C GLY A 958 -11.65 33.87 -14.85
N THR A 959 -12.79 34.15 -14.19
CA THR A 959 -12.84 35.02 -12.99
C THR A 959 -12.66 34.30 -11.66
N PHE A 960 -12.82 32.99 -11.63
CA PHE A 960 -12.64 32.14 -10.45
C PHE A 960 -12.46 30.69 -10.89
N LEU A 961 -11.99 29.87 -9.96
CA LEU A 961 -11.89 28.43 -10.11
C LEU A 961 -12.55 27.73 -8.92
N THR A 962 -12.72 26.42 -9.05
CA THR A 962 -13.15 25.52 -8.00
C THR A 962 -12.22 24.34 -7.88
N VAL A 963 -11.91 23.97 -6.64
CA VAL A 963 -11.19 22.75 -6.29
C VAL A 963 -12.08 21.84 -5.46
N GLY A 964 -11.99 20.53 -5.68
CA GLY A 964 -12.70 19.49 -4.92
C GLY A 964 -11.73 18.60 -4.17
N GLY A 965 -12.17 18.05 -3.04
CA GLY A 965 -11.43 17.09 -2.23
C GLY A 965 -12.35 16.18 -1.42
N PRO A 966 -11.82 15.52 -0.37
CA PRO A 966 -12.58 14.57 0.44
C PRO A 966 -13.80 15.12 1.16
N GLU A 967 -14.64 14.19 1.64
CA GLU A 967 -15.87 14.49 2.38
C GLU A 967 -16.77 15.53 1.69
N GLY A 968 -16.85 15.51 0.36
CA GLY A 968 -17.70 16.40 -0.44
C GLY A 968 -17.28 17.88 -0.43
N HIS A 969 -16.08 18.21 0.06
CA HIS A 969 -15.65 19.59 0.22
C HIS A 969 -15.20 20.22 -1.12
N VAL A 970 -15.81 21.37 -1.44
CA VAL A 970 -15.42 22.19 -2.61
C VAL A 970 -15.08 23.61 -2.15
N ARG A 971 -13.99 24.19 -2.67
CA ARG A 971 -13.59 25.58 -2.41
C ARG A 971 -13.61 26.39 -3.71
N VAL A 972 -14.24 27.56 -3.70
CA VAL A 972 -14.24 28.51 -4.82
C VAL A 972 -13.17 29.57 -4.56
N VAL A 973 -12.26 29.81 -5.50
CA VAL A 973 -11.15 30.77 -5.35
C VAL A 973 -11.16 31.78 -6.49
N GLY A 974 -11.07 33.07 -6.16
CA GLY A 974 -11.06 34.17 -7.13
C GLY A 974 -9.76 34.25 -7.93
N LEU A 975 -9.89 34.46 -9.24
CA LEU A 975 -8.78 34.63 -10.18
C LEU A 975 -8.66 36.10 -10.61
N PRO A 976 -7.44 36.55 -11.01
CA PRO A 976 -7.27 37.89 -11.56
C PRO A 976 -7.87 37.95 -12.96
N ARG A 977 -8.44 39.11 -13.33
CA ARG A 977 -8.84 39.36 -14.72
C ARG A 977 -7.67 39.94 -15.48
N LEU A 978 -7.11 39.16 -16.41
CA LEU A 978 -6.26 39.68 -17.47
C LEU A 978 -7.11 40.53 -18.41
N SER A 979 -6.65 41.73 -18.72
CA SER A 979 -7.30 42.59 -19.72
C SER A 979 -6.82 42.21 -21.12
N ALA A 980 -7.76 41.96 -22.03
CA ALA A 980 -7.44 41.65 -23.42
C ALA A 980 -6.77 42.86 -24.09
N ILE A 981 -5.65 42.61 -24.77
CA ILE A 981 -4.99 43.59 -25.62
C ILE A 981 -5.92 43.90 -26.80
N PRO A 982 -6.21 45.19 -27.13
CA PRO A 982 -7.02 45.50 -28.29
C PRO A 982 -6.31 45.09 -29.58
N GLU A 983 -6.97 44.27 -30.40
CA GLU A 983 -6.51 44.01 -31.77
C GLU A 983 -6.44 45.34 -32.54
N ALA A 984 -5.36 45.52 -33.31
CA ALA A 984 -5.07 46.75 -34.02
C ALA A 984 -5.90 46.89 -35.30
N ASP A 985 -7.21 47.14 -35.15
CA ASP A 985 -8.09 47.26 -36.31
C ASP A 985 -7.92 48.63 -37.02
N THR A 986 -7.54 48.55 -38.29
CA THR A 986 -7.19 49.71 -39.12
C THR A 986 -8.33 50.03 -40.07
N SER A 987 -9.19 51.02 -39.77
CA SER A 987 -9.74 51.91 -40.81
C SER A 987 -10.58 53.10 -40.32
N SER A 988 -10.15 54.29 -40.76
CA SER A 988 -10.95 55.45 -41.20
C SER A 988 -12.38 55.71 -40.67
N GLY A 989 -12.49 56.72 -39.80
CA GLY A 989 -13.08 58.02 -40.19
C GLY A 989 -14.59 58.25 -39.97
N GLY A 990 -14.94 59.40 -39.37
CA GLY A 990 -16.34 59.86 -39.34
C GLY A 990 -16.66 60.92 -38.28
N GLN A 991 -16.53 62.19 -38.65
CA GLN A 991 -16.83 63.39 -37.86
C GLN A 991 -18.23 63.43 -37.19
N GLY A 992 -18.36 64.14 -36.06
CA GLY A 992 -19.67 64.62 -35.57
C GLY A 992 -19.59 65.31 -34.20
N ALA A 993 -19.91 66.60 -34.10
CA ALA A 993 -19.68 67.41 -32.90
C ALA A 993 -20.95 67.95 -32.22
N SER A 994 -20.83 68.14 -30.90
CA SER A 994 -21.57 69.09 -30.03
C SER A 994 -23.04 68.85 -29.68
N ALA A 995 -23.33 68.85 -28.38
CA ALA A 995 -24.29 69.78 -27.75
C ALA A 995 -24.08 69.89 -26.23
N LYS A 996 -24.18 71.12 -25.70
CA LYS A 996 -23.98 71.49 -24.29
C LYS A 996 -25.22 71.23 -23.40
N ALA A 997 -24.94 70.82 -22.16
CA ALA A 997 -25.48 71.32 -20.89
C ALA A 997 -27.00 71.31 -20.58
N GLY A 998 -27.34 70.58 -19.52
CA GLY A 998 -28.55 70.76 -18.70
C GLY A 998 -28.39 69.97 -17.39
N GLY A 999 -28.27 70.66 -16.24
CA GLY A 999 -27.85 70.02 -14.97
C GLY A 999 -28.99 69.51 -14.08
N GLY A 1000 -28.72 68.47 -13.30
CA GLY A 1000 -29.67 67.91 -12.31
C GLY A 1000 -29.02 66.87 -11.38
N LYS A 1001 -28.59 67.31 -10.20
CA LYS A 1001 -27.87 66.54 -9.14
C LYS A 1001 -28.33 65.09 -8.93
N GLN A 1002 -27.36 64.16 -8.85
CA GLN A 1002 -27.26 63.21 -7.73
C GLN A 1002 -25.80 62.81 -7.47
N ALA A 1003 -25.54 62.15 -6.32
CA ALA A 1003 -24.26 62.22 -5.62
C ALA A 1003 -23.10 61.46 -6.29
N ALA A 1004 -21.89 62.02 -6.16
CA ALA A 1004 -20.65 61.35 -6.55
C ALA A 1004 -20.21 60.34 -5.48
N ALA A 1005 -20.08 59.08 -5.86
CA ALA A 1005 -19.31 58.07 -5.14
C ALA A 1005 -18.49 57.24 -6.16
N LYS A 1006 -17.19 57.18 -5.92
CA LYS A 1006 -16.13 56.60 -6.77
C LYS A 1006 -16.52 55.28 -7.45
N GLY A 1007 -16.53 55.26 -8.78
CA GLY A 1007 -16.43 54.03 -9.59
C GLY A 1007 -15.08 53.99 -10.28
N GLY A 1008 -14.22 53.03 -9.92
CA GLY A 1008 -12.85 52.96 -10.46
C GLY A 1008 -11.81 52.17 -9.64
N ALA A 1009 -12.22 51.15 -8.89
CA ALA A 1009 -11.35 50.15 -8.25
C ALA A 1009 -12.22 49.00 -7.70
N SER A 1010 -12.39 47.88 -8.43
CA SER A 1010 -13.25 46.77 -7.96
C SER A 1010 -12.98 45.36 -8.51
N SER A 1011 -11.90 45.11 -9.27
CA SER A 1011 -11.56 43.75 -9.76
C SER A 1011 -10.24 43.17 -9.22
N ALA A 1012 -9.25 44.00 -8.87
CA ALA A 1012 -8.01 43.54 -8.24
C ALA A 1012 -8.20 43.06 -6.77
N GLY A 1013 -9.39 43.23 -6.20
CA GLY A 1013 -9.68 42.97 -4.79
C GLY A 1013 -10.13 41.54 -4.46
N GLN A 1014 -10.21 40.62 -5.42
CA GLN A 1014 -10.72 39.25 -5.23
C GLN A 1014 -9.73 38.14 -5.61
N THR A 1015 -8.60 38.47 -6.23
CA THR A 1015 -7.53 37.50 -6.56
C THR A 1015 -7.06 36.75 -5.32
N GLY A 1016 -7.06 35.42 -5.37
CA GLY A 1016 -6.67 34.55 -4.26
C GLY A 1016 -7.63 34.53 -3.06
N GLN A 1017 -8.78 35.21 -3.13
CA GLN A 1017 -9.79 35.12 -2.07
C GLN A 1017 -10.67 33.88 -2.24
N ILE A 1018 -10.97 33.22 -1.13
CA ILE A 1018 -11.98 32.16 -1.07
C ILE A 1018 -13.36 32.82 -1.17
N LEU A 1019 -14.02 32.65 -2.31
CA LEU A 1019 -15.32 33.26 -2.62
C LEU A 1019 -16.48 32.50 -1.98
N ALA A 1020 -16.36 31.18 -1.87
CA ALA A 1020 -17.30 30.30 -1.19
C ALA A 1020 -16.63 28.99 -0.76
N SER A 1021 -17.20 28.37 0.27
CA SER A 1021 -16.93 26.99 0.66
C SER A 1021 -18.25 26.23 0.54
N LEU A 1022 -18.24 25.13 -0.21
CA LEU A 1022 -19.43 24.39 -0.63
C LEU A 1022 -19.32 22.93 -0.20
N GLN A 1023 -20.49 22.29 -0.09
CA GLN A 1023 -20.64 20.88 0.24
C GLN A 1023 -21.37 20.20 -0.93
N ALA A 1024 -20.66 19.36 -1.68
CA ALA A 1024 -21.18 18.68 -2.87
C ALA A 1024 -21.77 17.29 -2.58
N GLY A 1025 -21.31 16.62 -1.53
CA GLY A 1025 -21.71 15.25 -1.19
C GLY A 1025 -21.39 14.89 0.25
N THR A 1026 -21.42 13.59 0.52
CA THR A 1026 -20.96 12.98 1.78
C THR A 1026 -19.59 12.30 1.64
N ASP A 1027 -19.16 12.07 0.41
CA ASP A 1027 -17.92 11.39 0.03
C ASP A 1027 -17.10 12.23 -0.95
N ASN A 1028 -15.92 11.78 -1.37
CA ASN A 1028 -14.95 12.53 -2.17
C ASN A 1028 -15.54 13.08 -3.48
N VAL A 1029 -15.07 14.26 -3.90
CA VAL A 1029 -15.43 14.88 -5.19
C VAL A 1029 -14.41 14.50 -6.26
N GLU A 1030 -14.77 13.62 -7.17
CA GLU A 1030 -13.90 13.13 -8.25
C GLU A 1030 -13.84 14.10 -9.43
N THR A 1031 -14.98 14.69 -9.79
CA THR A 1031 -15.13 15.41 -11.07
C THR A 1031 -15.90 16.72 -10.92
N LEU A 1032 -15.37 17.78 -11.55
CA LEU A 1032 -15.98 19.11 -11.60
C LEU A 1032 -16.10 19.58 -13.05
N SER A 1033 -17.26 20.14 -13.43
CA SER A 1033 -17.47 20.71 -14.76
C SER A 1033 -18.32 21.98 -14.72
N TYR A 1034 -18.05 22.94 -15.61
CA TYR A 1034 -18.80 24.17 -15.76
C TYR A 1034 -19.58 24.23 -17.06
N SER A 1035 -20.82 24.72 -17.03
CA SER A 1035 -21.54 25.08 -18.25
C SER A 1035 -21.16 26.46 -18.75
N SER A 1036 -21.12 26.64 -20.07
CA SER A 1036 -20.80 27.93 -20.70
C SER A 1036 -21.88 29.00 -20.42
N PRO A 1037 -21.63 30.28 -20.73
CA PRO A 1037 -22.66 31.33 -20.67
C PRO A 1037 -23.86 31.03 -21.61
N PRO A 1038 -25.08 31.54 -21.33
CA PRO A 1038 -25.40 32.64 -20.42
C PRO A 1038 -25.75 32.23 -18.98
N LEU A 1039 -26.06 30.96 -18.73
CA LEU A 1039 -26.27 30.42 -17.39
C LEU A 1039 -25.12 29.48 -17.06
N THR A 1040 -24.19 29.94 -16.22
CA THR A 1040 -23.09 29.12 -15.71
C THR A 1040 -23.54 28.33 -14.50
N LEU A 1041 -23.47 27.02 -14.62
CA LEU A 1041 -23.71 26.02 -13.58
C LEU A 1041 -22.40 25.30 -13.31
N LEU A 1042 -22.22 24.84 -12.08
CA LEU A 1042 -21.16 23.92 -11.69
C LEU A 1042 -21.80 22.57 -11.37
N ALA A 1043 -21.31 21.50 -12.01
CA ALA A 1043 -21.61 20.13 -11.64
C ALA A 1043 -20.44 19.55 -10.84
N ALA A 1044 -20.75 18.86 -9.74
CA ALA A 1044 -19.82 18.07 -8.97
C ALA A 1044 -20.33 16.62 -8.92
N GLY A 1045 -19.51 15.67 -9.37
CA GLY A 1045 -19.75 14.23 -9.24
C GLY A 1045 -18.94 13.67 -8.07
N ASN A 1046 -19.58 12.87 -7.23
CA ASN A 1046 -19.00 12.33 -6.01
C ASN A 1046 -18.80 10.81 -6.08
N VAL A 1047 -17.97 10.26 -5.19
CA VAL A 1047 -17.80 8.79 -5.00
C VAL A 1047 -19.09 8.12 -4.52
N ASP A 1048 -19.95 8.83 -3.76
CA ASP A 1048 -21.24 8.34 -3.26
C ASP A 1048 -22.34 8.21 -4.34
N GLY A 1049 -21.98 8.21 -5.63
CA GLY A 1049 -22.92 8.09 -6.75
C GLY A 1049 -23.82 9.31 -6.98
N SER A 1050 -23.67 10.36 -6.17
CA SER A 1050 -24.48 11.58 -6.28
C SER A 1050 -23.85 12.65 -7.16
N ILE A 1051 -24.71 13.44 -7.82
CA ILE A 1051 -24.33 14.63 -8.60
C ILE A 1051 -25.01 15.87 -8.02
N THR A 1052 -24.23 16.89 -7.69
CA THR A 1052 -24.74 18.17 -7.18
C THR A 1052 -24.51 19.29 -8.19
N LEU A 1053 -25.59 20.00 -8.53
CA LEU A 1053 -25.61 21.16 -9.41
C LEU A 1053 -25.70 22.46 -8.59
N PHE A 1054 -24.73 23.35 -8.75
CA PHE A 1054 -24.70 24.68 -8.14
C PHE A 1054 -24.93 25.78 -9.17
N ASP A 1055 -25.65 26.84 -8.79
CA ASP A 1055 -25.89 28.04 -9.62
C ASP A 1055 -24.90 29.15 -9.26
N THR A 1056 -23.96 29.47 -10.16
CA THR A 1056 -22.88 30.42 -9.86
C THR A 1056 -23.37 31.87 -9.75
N ALA A 1057 -24.51 32.21 -10.38
CA ALA A 1057 -25.10 33.55 -10.27
C ALA A 1057 -25.75 33.77 -8.90
N HIS A 1058 -26.29 32.71 -8.30
CA HIS A 1058 -26.97 32.74 -7.00
C HIS A 1058 -26.05 32.34 -5.83
N ARG A 1059 -24.79 32.82 -5.84
CA ARG A 1059 -23.76 32.53 -4.81
C ARG A 1059 -23.51 31.02 -4.60
N PHE A 1060 -23.51 30.23 -5.68
CA PHE A 1060 -23.33 28.77 -5.63
C PHE A 1060 -24.41 28.08 -4.77
N ALA A 1061 -25.65 28.58 -4.80
CA ALA A 1061 -26.77 27.87 -4.21
C ALA A 1061 -26.98 26.51 -4.92
N ILE A 1062 -27.29 25.47 -4.16
CA ILE A 1062 -27.63 24.15 -4.71
C ILE A 1062 -28.94 24.29 -5.50
N ARG A 1063 -28.85 24.10 -6.83
CA ARG A 1063 -29.97 24.11 -7.76
C ARG A 1063 -30.72 22.78 -7.73
N ARG A 1064 -29.96 21.68 -7.68
CA ARG A 1064 -30.45 20.30 -7.66
C ARG A 1064 -29.35 19.37 -7.12
N ARG A 1065 -29.74 18.40 -6.29
CA ARG A 1065 -28.94 17.21 -5.99
C ARG A 1065 -29.63 16.00 -6.63
N ILE A 1066 -28.85 15.11 -7.21
CA ILE A 1066 -29.28 13.83 -7.77
C ILE A 1066 -28.55 12.81 -6.90
N GLU A 1067 -29.23 12.24 -5.90
CA GLU A 1067 -28.59 11.38 -4.90
C GLU A 1067 -28.23 10.02 -5.50
N ASP A 1068 -29.17 9.41 -6.23
CA ASP A 1068 -28.99 8.15 -6.95
C ASP A 1068 -28.70 8.40 -8.45
N ALA A 1069 -27.59 9.07 -8.80
CA ALA A 1069 -27.25 9.25 -10.21
C ALA A 1069 -26.63 7.97 -10.80
N HIS A 1070 -25.72 7.35 -10.07
CA HIS A 1070 -25.09 6.07 -10.41
C HIS A 1070 -25.13 5.14 -9.18
N SER A 1071 -26.08 4.19 -9.19
CA SER A 1071 -26.30 3.19 -8.12
C SER A 1071 -27.05 1.97 -8.65
N ASP A 1072 -26.83 0.83 -8.01
CA ASP A 1072 -27.43 -0.49 -8.28
C ASP A 1072 -27.90 -1.11 -6.96
N ASP A 1073 -29.15 -1.59 -6.87
CA ASP A 1073 -29.65 -2.44 -5.77
C ASP A 1073 -29.09 -2.10 -4.36
N ASP A 1074 -29.28 -0.84 -3.94
CA ASP A 1074 -28.83 -0.22 -2.68
C ASP A 1074 -27.31 0.07 -2.52
N PHE A 1075 -26.49 -0.10 -3.57
CA PHE A 1075 -25.07 0.27 -3.62
C PHE A 1075 -24.78 1.47 -4.54
N PRO A 1076 -24.17 2.57 -4.03
CA PRO A 1076 -23.72 3.68 -4.87
C PRO A 1076 -22.42 3.34 -5.62
N HIS A 1077 -22.30 3.82 -6.86
CA HIS A 1077 -21.11 3.70 -7.70
C HIS A 1077 -20.52 5.08 -8.01
N ALA A 1078 -19.20 5.23 -7.94
CA ALA A 1078 -18.53 6.52 -8.15
C ALA A 1078 -18.89 7.18 -9.49
N VAL A 1079 -19.14 8.49 -9.47
CA VAL A 1079 -19.35 9.30 -10.68
C VAL A 1079 -18.00 9.74 -11.23
N VAL A 1080 -17.50 9.02 -12.23
CA VAL A 1080 -16.13 9.17 -12.73
C VAL A 1080 -15.93 10.44 -13.55
N LYS A 1081 -16.91 10.82 -14.38
CA LYS A 1081 -16.85 12.07 -15.16
C LYS A 1081 -18.24 12.69 -15.33
N VAL A 1082 -18.31 14.03 -15.27
CA VAL A 1082 -19.49 14.82 -15.64
C VAL A 1082 -19.11 15.89 -16.65
N GLU A 1083 -19.97 16.13 -17.65
CA GLU A 1083 -19.69 17.11 -18.70
C GLU A 1083 -20.98 17.75 -19.27
N PHE A 1084 -20.97 19.07 -19.46
CA PHE A 1084 -22.13 19.81 -19.96
C PHE A 1084 -22.17 19.90 -21.49
N LEU A 1085 -23.31 19.51 -22.06
CA LEU A 1085 -23.65 19.67 -23.47
C LEU A 1085 -24.65 20.83 -23.66
N ARG A 1086 -24.43 21.67 -24.67
CA ARG A 1086 -25.30 22.79 -25.01
C ARG A 1086 -26.48 22.33 -25.86
N LYS A 1087 -27.72 22.55 -25.41
CA LYS A 1087 -28.89 22.38 -26.29
C LYS A 1087 -29.10 23.62 -27.17
N GLU A 1088 -28.97 23.46 -28.48
CA GLU A 1088 -29.32 24.52 -29.44
C GLU A 1088 -30.81 24.92 -29.31
N GLY A 1089 -31.10 26.21 -29.48
CA GLY A 1089 -32.47 26.75 -29.50
C GLY A 1089 -33.22 26.89 -28.16
N ALA A 1090 -32.81 26.24 -27.07
CA ALA A 1090 -33.64 26.15 -25.84
C ALA A 1090 -33.09 26.85 -24.59
N GLY A 1091 -31.85 27.38 -24.61
CA GLY A 1091 -31.22 27.98 -23.41
C GLY A 1091 -31.04 27.00 -22.25
N ALA A 1092 -31.01 25.70 -22.55
CA ALA A 1092 -30.98 24.61 -21.60
C ALA A 1092 -29.63 23.88 -21.67
N TRP A 1093 -29.13 23.44 -20.52
CA TRP A 1093 -27.95 22.59 -20.43
C TRP A 1093 -28.36 21.14 -20.18
N ILE A 1094 -27.73 20.23 -20.90
CA ILE A 1094 -27.78 18.79 -20.64
C ILE A 1094 -26.49 18.44 -19.93
N LEU A 1095 -26.56 17.62 -18.89
CA LEU A 1095 -25.37 17.05 -18.24
C LEU A 1095 -25.25 15.59 -18.67
N THR A 1096 -24.13 15.21 -19.28
CA THR A 1096 -23.75 13.81 -19.47
C THR A 1096 -22.94 13.37 -18.25
N SER A 1097 -23.24 12.22 -17.67
CA SER A 1097 -22.45 11.59 -16.61
C SER A 1097 -22.15 10.13 -16.94
N ALA A 1098 -20.99 9.67 -16.51
CA ALA A 1098 -20.60 8.26 -16.53
C ALA A 1098 -20.19 7.82 -15.13
N GLY A 1099 -20.52 6.58 -14.78
CA GLY A 1099 -20.21 6.01 -13.48
C GLY A 1099 -19.56 4.64 -13.57
N TYR A 1100 -19.00 4.23 -12.43
CA TYR A 1100 -18.49 2.89 -12.22
C TYR A 1100 -19.60 1.81 -12.14
N ASP A 1101 -20.86 2.20 -12.39
CA ASP A 1101 -21.99 1.29 -12.63
C ASP A 1101 -22.04 0.79 -14.09
N GLY A 1102 -21.11 1.22 -14.95
CA GLY A 1102 -21.07 0.82 -16.36
C GLY A 1102 -22.12 1.49 -17.24
N THR A 1103 -22.76 2.56 -16.74
CA THR A 1103 -23.83 3.27 -17.43
C THR A 1103 -23.43 4.70 -17.78
N LEU A 1104 -23.85 5.13 -18.98
CA LEU A 1104 -23.82 6.51 -19.42
C LEU A 1104 -25.24 7.09 -19.24
N LYS A 1105 -25.38 8.23 -18.56
CA LYS A 1105 -26.67 8.86 -18.26
C LYS A 1105 -26.68 10.32 -18.68
N ARG A 1106 -27.83 10.80 -19.19
CA ARG A 1106 -28.05 12.21 -19.55
C ARG A 1106 -29.14 12.87 -18.75
N TRP A 1107 -28.88 14.06 -18.24
CA TRP A 1107 -29.75 14.77 -17.31
C TRP A 1107 -30.12 16.17 -17.79
N ASP A 1108 -31.38 16.56 -17.64
CA ASP A 1108 -31.84 17.94 -17.85
C ASP A 1108 -31.50 18.82 -16.63
N ALA A 1109 -30.65 19.83 -16.83
CA ALA A 1109 -30.21 20.74 -15.76
C ALA A 1109 -31.25 21.83 -15.41
N ARG A 1110 -32.40 21.90 -16.09
CA ARG A 1110 -33.41 22.95 -15.87
C ARG A 1110 -34.16 22.83 -14.53
N GLY A 1111 -34.37 21.60 -14.03
CA GLY A 1111 -35.24 21.32 -12.87
C GLY A 1111 -34.72 21.83 -11.52
N GLY A 1112 -35.64 22.28 -10.66
CA GLY A 1112 -35.38 22.60 -9.25
C GLY A 1112 -35.67 21.42 -8.30
N THR A 1113 -35.43 21.62 -7.01
CA THR A 1113 -35.40 20.59 -5.94
C THR A 1113 -36.70 19.81 -5.65
N ALA A 1114 -37.81 20.09 -6.35
CA ALA A 1114 -39.15 19.59 -5.99
C ALA A 1114 -39.59 18.27 -6.68
N ALA A 1115 -38.72 17.61 -7.45
CA ALA A 1115 -39.03 16.31 -8.06
C ALA A 1115 -37.78 15.44 -8.28
N ALA A 1116 -37.61 14.42 -7.43
CA ALA A 1116 -36.79 13.26 -7.77
C ALA A 1116 -37.39 12.54 -9.01
N ALA A 1117 -36.53 11.86 -9.79
CA ALA A 1117 -36.91 11.00 -10.93
C ALA A 1117 -37.61 11.62 -12.17
N LYS A 1118 -37.57 12.95 -12.41
CA LYS A 1118 -38.09 13.56 -13.67
C LYS A 1118 -37.08 14.27 -14.57
N GLY A 1119 -35.79 14.08 -14.32
CA GLY A 1119 -34.73 14.77 -15.06
C GLY A 1119 -33.79 13.90 -15.86
N LEU A 1120 -33.97 12.58 -15.92
CA LEU A 1120 -33.20 11.68 -16.80
C LEU A 1120 -33.78 11.77 -18.21
N ILE A 1121 -32.92 11.98 -19.20
CA ILE A 1121 -33.25 12.08 -20.64
C ILE A 1121 -33.06 10.72 -21.32
N GLY A 1122 -31.99 10.02 -20.95
CA GLY A 1122 -31.64 8.71 -21.47
C GLY A 1122 -30.53 8.07 -20.64
N GLU A 1123 -30.45 6.74 -20.74
CA GLU A 1123 -29.47 5.87 -20.10
C GLU A 1123 -29.02 4.86 -21.17
N TRP A 1124 -27.72 4.58 -21.22
CA TRP A 1124 -27.11 3.61 -22.13
C TRP A 1124 -26.18 2.70 -21.31
N LYS A 1125 -26.32 1.38 -21.48
CA LYS A 1125 -25.56 0.35 -20.77
C LYS A 1125 -24.66 -0.41 -21.76
N GLY A 1126 -23.48 -0.85 -21.34
CA GLY A 1126 -22.65 -1.65 -22.25
C GLY A 1126 -21.43 -2.34 -21.64
N HIS A 1127 -20.77 -1.76 -20.64
CA HIS A 1127 -19.54 -2.33 -20.08
C HIS A 1127 -19.74 -3.52 -19.14
N ARG A 1128 -20.99 -3.83 -18.75
CA ARG A 1128 -21.26 -4.95 -17.84
C ARG A 1128 -21.07 -6.30 -18.52
N GLY A 1129 -19.90 -6.89 -18.28
CA GLY A 1129 -19.64 -8.30 -18.56
C GLY A 1129 -20.50 -9.23 -17.69
N GLY A 1130 -20.61 -10.49 -18.10
CA GLY A 1130 -21.46 -11.51 -17.47
C GLY A 1130 -20.97 -12.04 -16.10
N GLY A 1131 -20.53 -11.16 -15.21
CA GLY A 1131 -20.07 -11.47 -13.85
C GLY A 1131 -18.73 -10.81 -13.49
N GLU A 1132 -18.75 -9.99 -12.44
CA GLU A 1132 -17.58 -9.43 -11.71
C GLU A 1132 -16.76 -8.26 -12.31
N GLY A 1133 -17.14 -7.62 -13.44
CA GLY A 1133 -16.49 -6.37 -13.93
C GLY A 1133 -17.33 -5.57 -14.93
N GLY A 1134 -17.05 -4.26 -15.09
CA GLY A 1134 -17.72 -3.44 -16.12
C GLY A 1134 -18.07 -1.96 -15.81
N GLY A 1135 -17.19 -1.19 -15.17
CA GLY A 1135 -17.33 0.25 -14.94
C GLY A 1135 -16.78 1.14 -16.09
N ILE A 1136 -17.31 2.37 -16.24
CA ILE A 1136 -16.74 3.36 -17.17
C ILE A 1136 -15.64 4.15 -16.46
N MET A 1137 -14.43 4.12 -17.03
CA MET A 1137 -13.24 4.86 -16.57
C MET A 1137 -13.13 6.28 -17.17
N GLY A 1138 -13.77 6.53 -18.31
CA GLY A 1138 -13.82 7.85 -18.92
C GLY A 1138 -14.74 7.92 -20.13
N PHE A 1139 -15.05 9.14 -20.59
CA PHE A 1139 -15.77 9.34 -21.85
C PHE A 1139 -15.39 10.63 -22.57
N VAL A 1140 -15.65 10.65 -23.87
CA VAL A 1140 -15.61 11.84 -24.74
C VAL A 1140 -16.90 11.94 -25.55
N GLN A 1141 -17.38 13.15 -25.82
CA GLN A 1141 -18.59 13.39 -26.60
C GLN A 1141 -18.35 14.51 -27.62
N GLY A 1142 -18.82 14.32 -28.85
CA GLY A 1142 -18.74 15.36 -29.87
C GLY A 1142 -19.53 16.62 -29.49
N GLY A 1143 -19.21 17.76 -30.12
CA GLY A 1143 -19.87 19.04 -29.81
C GLY A 1143 -21.38 19.10 -30.13
N ASP A 1144 -21.87 18.20 -30.97
CA ASP A 1144 -23.31 17.96 -31.23
C ASP A 1144 -23.95 16.99 -30.22
N GLY A 1145 -23.13 16.28 -29.45
CA GLY A 1145 -23.50 15.21 -28.55
C GLY A 1145 -24.16 14.01 -29.22
N SER A 1146 -24.04 13.82 -30.53
CA SER A 1146 -24.73 12.71 -31.22
C SER A 1146 -24.12 11.36 -30.88
N ASN A 1147 -22.80 11.30 -30.71
CA ASN A 1147 -22.03 10.12 -30.34
C ASN A 1147 -21.21 10.37 -29.08
N VAL A 1148 -21.18 9.39 -28.18
CA VAL A 1148 -20.33 9.35 -26.99
C VAL A 1148 -19.46 8.11 -27.05
N VAL A 1149 -18.16 8.25 -26.81
CA VAL A 1149 -17.23 7.12 -26.71
C VAL A 1149 -16.79 6.99 -25.27
N THR A 1150 -16.95 5.81 -24.70
CA THR A 1150 -16.57 5.47 -23.32
C THR A 1150 -15.35 4.55 -23.33
N ALA A 1151 -14.53 4.68 -22.29
CA ALA A 1151 -13.43 3.78 -21.96
C ALA A 1151 -13.85 2.94 -20.74
N GLY A 1152 -13.75 1.61 -20.82
CA GLY A 1152 -14.14 0.69 -19.76
C GLY A 1152 -12.97 0.08 -19.00
N ASP A 1153 -13.24 -0.37 -17.77
CA ASP A 1153 -12.34 -1.24 -17.02
C ASP A 1153 -12.24 -2.65 -17.61
N ASP A 1154 -13.24 -3.05 -18.40
CA ASP A 1154 -13.33 -4.28 -19.21
C ASP A 1154 -12.32 -4.36 -20.38
N GLY A 1155 -11.50 -3.31 -20.58
CA GLY A 1155 -10.56 -3.23 -21.71
C GLY A 1155 -11.23 -2.88 -23.05
N VAL A 1156 -12.53 -2.56 -23.03
CA VAL A 1156 -13.30 -2.24 -24.23
C VAL A 1156 -13.60 -0.74 -24.27
N ALA A 1157 -13.50 -0.12 -25.45
CA ALA A 1157 -14.07 1.19 -25.70
C ALA A 1157 -15.40 1.04 -26.46
N LEU A 1158 -16.49 1.64 -25.97
CA LEU A 1158 -17.82 1.53 -26.56
C LEU A 1158 -18.26 2.87 -27.17
N VAL A 1159 -18.85 2.82 -28.36
CA VAL A 1159 -19.46 3.97 -29.03
C VAL A 1159 -20.97 3.90 -28.86
N PHE A 1160 -21.55 4.86 -28.16
CA PHE A 1160 -23.01 4.99 -27.98
C PHE A 1160 -23.57 6.05 -28.92
N SER A 1161 -24.61 5.70 -29.68
CA SER A 1161 -25.42 6.68 -30.39
C SER A 1161 -26.45 7.27 -29.42
N THR A 1162 -26.30 8.55 -29.14
CA THR A 1162 -27.03 9.28 -28.10
C THR A 1162 -27.74 10.50 -28.73
N PRO A 1163 -28.76 10.31 -29.58
CA PRO A 1163 -29.43 11.43 -30.25
C PRO A 1163 -29.99 12.42 -29.22
N VAL A 1164 -29.65 13.70 -29.39
CA VAL A 1164 -30.12 14.77 -28.51
C VAL A 1164 -31.55 15.18 -28.93
N PRO A 1165 -32.57 15.02 -28.07
CA PRO A 1165 -33.94 15.47 -28.33
C PRO A 1165 -34.09 16.98 -28.13
#